data_AF-A0A1J4J8G5-F1
#
_entry.id   AF-A0A1J4J8G5-F1
#
_cell.length_a   1.000
_cell.length_b   1.000
_cell.length_c   1.000
_cell.angle_alpha   90.00
_cell.angle_beta   90.00
_cell.angle_gamma   90.00
#
_symmetry.space_group_name_H-M   'P 1'
#
loop_
_entity.id
_entity.type
_entity.pdbx_description
1 polymer ?
#
loop_
_entity_poly.entity_id
_entity_poly.type
_entity_poly.pdbx_seq_one_letter_code
_entity_poly.pdbx_strand_id
1 'polypeptide(L)'
;MSVIGESLVFFQFPSHNSKEIAKIITQSFQNADLKTRLYDDKEIEFALQPLLYSFSLDFAKISIETLSQWLINPNSPSAILDIVRYNKYIQRVFEAIPIIYSTKPQHKCDIIEATFRFLKENITPDLQTTNLGDHPFNQTTWDVALNCLLNSIFSTNRPAGQLTAAEAKIRFQLMRLFVDGFLIAELEIEKADLLINKFCQLCFINRGCRIKGAHKKDDPSHWNYLFKGFFTAFINFPSDPKRRSFIVNIIARMKYRAKIADEEYMKLSSRAESTLISDRWPLLADFFDIALKVLKDHFREQDKNSLFKQRIPGDDLMRILGDGVIISNLYQSHVLKHFKNIFSLFTWGCFKPNSQWYTTLTRYIYAFLSGSSGKFVNIYAFLNTAHNFTAKYPHLLNEFIDPLLSSALQIPIAPPVSTPKDFALMQSWPWTNFLANILEFSRAENSNELEAKVLNTIENFVIIPINNLGDYYNVYKLMLLAIAGNENLFSTSFCTMKIDTSNINRELSYDFSMLMLALSPYYMPNIAPTLQNCSVLECILNSVEQNQSLPHILSFLIALIEIARRTDYFLNSRFFLPPLIDFLICQMNTRPDPVKTVAEIVYNAILTPSISNEEVKLFNVKYSKSYNFILNGRILTFGENPDCNHFGLLVRGPFGISSFNISEIPKPIKESISENTLKDNQLHRSDINFDDVNLFKKFEPETEKPEKSRTISFLIGTGIVSAASEAHTIIPMSDGYENAIQDFDVSCGLATFEILITHVSNNSSSFFSETEVTDRYNKFIEDIGGSYEMGLCKFVFSDKFNVSGDILVIFNESDQKLNTKFQEISQYDIIINVSPLYQTLTKDKMMYQISLINCHPRETYTSTSSTDKSKTLPLFPFAEKKTVIASKETLSRTLSSICFFYYGEESIIPTENQGKVSLTDKYIELFKARKSKLQKIVNNYSKHQDILLTLVEQ
;
A
#
# COMPACT_ATOMS: atom_id res chain seq x y z
N MET A 1 49.86 25.61 -13.68
CA MET A 1 50.27 25.74 -15.09
C MET A 1 51.73 26.16 -15.16
N SER A 2 52.67 25.29 -14.77
CA SER A 2 54.11 25.60 -14.78
C SER A 2 54.99 24.48 -15.33
N VAL A 3 54.42 23.48 -16.02
CA VAL A 3 55.20 22.36 -16.58
C VAL A 3 55.37 22.46 -18.11
N ILE A 4 54.58 23.29 -18.81
CA ILE A 4 54.85 23.68 -20.21
C ILE A 4 55.74 24.95 -20.24
N GLY A 5 56.66 25.04 -19.27
CA GLY A 5 57.55 26.19 -19.06
C GLY A 5 58.91 26.06 -19.74
N GLU A 6 59.24 24.88 -20.29
CA GLU A 6 60.41 24.74 -21.15
C GLU A 6 60.01 25.13 -22.58
N SER A 7 60.50 26.31 -22.97
CA SER A 7 60.27 27.06 -24.20
C SER A 7 59.88 26.22 -25.43
N LEU A 8 58.60 26.25 -25.80
CA LEU A 8 58.23 26.02 -27.20
C LEU A 8 58.98 27.08 -28.03
N VAL A 9 59.70 26.64 -29.07
CA VAL A 9 60.49 27.52 -29.96
C VAL A 9 59.64 28.68 -30.50
N PHE A 10 58.32 28.46 -30.63
CA PHE A 10 57.35 29.43 -31.11
C PHE A 10 57.06 30.60 -30.15
N PHE A 11 57.36 30.51 -28.86
CA PHE A 11 57.25 31.66 -27.94
C PHE A 11 58.44 32.63 -28.02
N GLN A 12 59.51 32.26 -28.74
CA GLN A 12 60.69 33.12 -28.96
C GLN A 12 60.52 34.06 -30.17
N PHE A 13 59.47 33.87 -30.98
CA PHE A 13 59.14 34.71 -32.12
C PHE A 13 57.95 35.64 -31.81
N PRO A 14 57.81 36.79 -32.49
CA PRO A 14 56.62 37.63 -32.42
C PRO A 14 55.36 36.83 -32.77
N SER A 15 54.27 37.04 -32.02
CA SER A 15 53.04 36.21 -32.05
C SER A 15 52.45 35.97 -33.44
N HIS A 16 52.53 36.97 -34.33
CA HIS A 16 52.10 36.87 -35.72
C HIS A 16 52.92 35.86 -36.53
N ASN A 17 54.26 35.89 -36.39
CA ASN A 17 55.16 35.00 -37.11
C ASN A 17 55.04 33.57 -36.59
N SER A 18 54.90 33.40 -35.28
CA SER A 18 54.68 32.08 -34.66
C SER A 18 53.39 31.43 -35.14
N LYS A 19 52.30 32.21 -35.30
CA LYS A 19 51.01 31.72 -35.80
C LYS A 19 51.11 31.22 -37.25
N GLU A 20 51.72 32.01 -38.13
CA GLU A 20 51.88 31.63 -39.55
C GLU A 20 52.80 30.42 -39.73
N ILE A 21 53.94 30.37 -39.03
CA ILE A 21 54.85 29.22 -39.12
C ILE A 21 54.18 27.95 -38.60
N ALA A 22 53.49 28.02 -37.45
CA ALA A 22 52.77 26.87 -36.90
C ALA A 22 51.66 26.39 -37.86
N LYS A 23 50.95 27.29 -38.53
CA LYS A 23 49.91 26.97 -39.51
C LYS A 23 50.48 26.26 -40.73
N ILE A 24 51.57 26.76 -41.31
CA ILE A 24 52.24 26.15 -42.47
C ILE A 24 52.72 24.74 -42.14
N ILE A 25 53.41 24.57 -41.01
CA ILE A 25 53.94 23.27 -40.60
C ILE A 25 52.80 22.28 -40.34
N THR A 26 51.78 22.69 -39.58
CA THR A 26 50.61 21.86 -39.25
C THR A 26 49.86 21.41 -40.51
N GLN A 27 49.64 22.29 -41.48
CA GLN A 27 49.00 21.94 -42.76
C GLN A 27 49.84 20.98 -43.59
N SER A 28 51.17 21.08 -43.53
CA SER A 28 52.06 20.16 -44.25
C SER A 28 51.95 18.71 -43.78
N PHE A 29 51.44 18.47 -42.56
CA PHE A 29 51.25 17.13 -42.01
C PHE A 29 49.97 16.43 -42.49
N GLN A 30 48.95 17.14 -42.98
CA GLN A 30 47.67 16.53 -43.39
C GLN A 30 47.79 15.59 -44.60
N ASN A 31 48.79 15.80 -45.45
CA ASN A 31 49.00 15.06 -46.71
C ASN A 31 50.33 14.30 -46.75
N ALA A 32 51.04 14.22 -45.62
CA ALA A 32 52.35 13.59 -45.55
C ALA A 32 52.24 12.11 -45.16
N ASP A 33 53.13 11.27 -45.70
CA ASP A 33 53.34 9.92 -45.17
C ASP A 33 54.06 10.01 -43.82
N LEU A 34 53.28 10.23 -42.76
CA LEU A 34 53.77 10.44 -41.40
C LEU A 34 54.63 9.27 -40.89
N LYS A 35 54.41 8.06 -41.41
CA LYS A 35 55.18 6.87 -41.01
C LYS A 35 56.65 6.94 -41.44
N THR A 36 56.94 7.66 -42.53
CA THR A 36 58.31 7.85 -43.05
C THR A 36 59.06 9.02 -42.43
N ARG A 37 58.36 9.93 -41.74
CA ARG A 37 58.90 11.21 -41.21
C ARG A 37 59.07 11.26 -39.70
N LEU A 38 58.61 10.24 -38.99
CA LEU A 38 58.57 10.21 -37.52
C LEU A 38 59.32 8.97 -37.02
N TYR A 39 60.59 8.86 -37.42
CA TYR A 39 61.41 7.68 -37.17
C TYR A 39 62.19 7.78 -35.85
N ASP A 40 62.66 8.98 -35.51
CA ASP A 40 63.38 9.25 -34.26
C ASP A 40 62.63 10.19 -33.29
N ASP A 41 63.07 10.19 -32.02
CA ASP A 41 62.42 10.99 -30.97
C ASP A 41 62.53 12.51 -31.21
N LYS A 42 63.54 12.97 -31.96
CA LYS A 42 63.76 14.41 -32.23
C LYS A 42 62.78 14.92 -33.28
N GLU A 43 62.53 14.14 -34.33
CA GLU A 43 61.53 14.43 -35.35
C GLU A 43 60.12 14.50 -34.74
N ILE A 44 59.81 13.53 -33.87
CA ILE A 44 58.56 13.48 -33.13
C ILE A 44 58.42 14.70 -32.21
N GLU A 45 59.45 15.03 -31.44
CA GLU A 45 59.42 16.19 -30.54
C GLU A 45 59.30 17.50 -31.31
N PHE A 46 59.99 17.65 -32.45
CA PHE A 46 59.87 18.81 -33.34
C PHE A 46 58.46 18.93 -33.91
N ALA A 47 57.85 17.83 -34.38
CA ALA A 47 56.50 17.82 -34.94
C ALA A 47 55.42 18.13 -33.89
N LEU A 48 55.61 17.70 -32.63
CA LEU A 48 54.67 18.01 -31.54
C LEU A 48 54.61 19.51 -31.22
N GLN A 49 55.71 20.26 -31.30
CA GLN A 49 55.73 21.67 -30.92
C GLN A 49 54.70 22.54 -31.67
N PRO A 50 54.66 22.57 -33.03
CA PRO A 50 53.67 23.33 -33.77
C PRO A 50 52.24 22.77 -33.62
N LEU A 51 52.09 21.45 -33.49
CA LEU A 51 50.79 20.80 -33.28
C LEU A 51 50.17 21.19 -31.94
N LEU A 52 50.94 21.14 -30.85
CA LEU A 52 50.46 21.54 -29.52
C LEU A 52 50.28 23.06 -29.41
N TYR A 53 51.14 23.87 -30.04
CA TYR A 53 50.97 25.32 -30.10
C TYR A 53 49.66 25.72 -30.79
N SER A 54 49.23 24.95 -31.79
CA SER A 54 47.95 25.21 -32.47
C SER A 54 46.72 25.07 -31.58
N PHE A 55 46.81 24.40 -30.42
CA PHE A 55 45.67 24.22 -29.51
C PHE A 55 45.13 25.53 -28.94
N SER A 56 45.92 26.59 -28.90
CA SER A 56 45.47 27.95 -28.55
C SER A 56 45.00 28.77 -29.76
N LEU A 57 44.87 28.17 -30.96
CA LEU A 57 44.60 28.88 -32.22
C LEU A 57 43.34 28.34 -32.93
N ASP A 58 42.81 29.13 -33.86
CA ASP A 58 41.55 28.87 -34.58
C ASP A 58 41.59 27.68 -35.55
N PHE A 59 42.75 27.03 -35.73
CA PHE A 59 42.96 25.87 -36.61
C PHE A 59 43.39 24.59 -35.87
N ALA A 60 43.20 24.53 -34.54
CA ALA A 60 43.53 23.35 -33.70
C ALA A 60 42.95 22.01 -34.22
N LYS A 61 41.82 22.05 -34.94
CA LYS A 61 41.18 20.85 -35.53
C LYS A 61 42.14 20.05 -36.40
N ILE A 62 42.93 20.72 -37.23
CA ILE A 62 43.89 20.06 -38.12
C ILE A 62 44.88 19.23 -37.30
N SER A 63 45.36 19.80 -36.20
CA SER A 63 46.30 19.13 -35.31
C SER A 63 45.65 17.96 -34.58
N ILE A 64 44.40 18.10 -34.12
CA ILE A 64 43.66 17.00 -33.51
C ILE A 64 43.46 15.84 -34.50
N GLU A 65 43.06 16.12 -35.74
CA GLU A 65 42.90 15.10 -36.79
C GLU A 65 44.23 14.43 -37.14
N THR A 66 45.31 15.21 -37.20
CA THR A 66 46.68 14.69 -37.43
C THR A 66 47.12 13.79 -36.25
N LEU A 67 46.85 14.20 -35.01
CA LEU A 67 47.15 13.43 -33.81
C LEU A 67 46.31 12.15 -33.71
N SER A 68 45.04 12.17 -34.13
CA SER A 68 44.20 10.96 -34.23
C SER A 68 44.80 9.90 -35.15
N GLN A 69 45.44 10.31 -36.25
CA GLN A 69 46.11 9.40 -37.18
C GLN A 69 47.46 8.94 -36.66
N TRP A 70 48.16 9.80 -35.92
CA TRP A 70 49.50 9.52 -35.43
C TRP A 70 49.51 8.63 -34.19
N LEU A 71 48.65 8.93 -33.22
CA LEU A 71 48.55 8.27 -31.92
C LEU A 71 47.44 7.22 -31.93
N ILE A 72 47.48 6.34 -32.93
CA ILE A 72 46.64 5.14 -32.95
C ILE A 72 47.17 4.15 -31.90
N ASN A 73 46.28 3.33 -31.34
CA ASN A 73 46.61 2.26 -30.39
C ASN A 73 47.88 1.50 -30.86
N PRO A 74 48.97 1.43 -30.06
CA PRO A 74 50.22 0.77 -30.42
C PRO A 74 50.06 -0.73 -30.69
N ASN A 75 48.94 -1.34 -30.28
CA ASN A 75 48.60 -2.72 -30.58
C ASN A 75 47.97 -2.89 -31.99
N SER A 76 47.72 -1.80 -32.72
CA SER A 76 47.19 -1.83 -34.08
C SER A 76 48.29 -2.11 -35.12
N PRO A 77 48.03 -2.91 -36.18
CA PRO A 77 48.96 -3.07 -37.31
C PRO A 77 49.31 -1.75 -38.02
N SER A 78 48.45 -0.74 -37.89
CA SER A 78 48.64 0.61 -38.43
C SER A 78 49.36 1.57 -37.49
N ALA A 79 49.80 1.13 -36.31
CA ALA A 79 50.47 1.98 -35.33
C ALA A 79 51.79 2.55 -35.90
N ILE A 80 51.99 3.85 -35.69
CA ILE A 80 53.22 4.56 -36.07
C ILE A 80 54.25 4.50 -34.92
N LEU A 81 53.77 4.48 -33.67
CA LEU A 81 54.61 4.46 -32.48
C LEU A 81 54.51 3.12 -31.76
N ASP A 82 55.64 2.64 -31.24
CA ASP A 82 55.65 1.56 -30.26
C ASP A 82 54.99 2.02 -28.94
N ILE A 83 54.72 1.06 -28.04
CA ILE A 83 54.02 1.33 -26.79
C ILE A 83 54.75 2.33 -25.88
N VAL A 84 56.09 2.37 -25.88
CA VAL A 84 56.88 3.25 -25.01
C VAL A 84 56.78 4.69 -25.51
N ARG A 85 57.02 4.89 -26.81
CA ARG A 85 56.89 6.20 -27.48
C ARG A 85 55.45 6.69 -27.45
N TYR A 86 54.48 5.81 -27.69
CA TYR A 86 53.07 6.14 -27.58
C TYR A 86 52.73 6.73 -26.21
N ASN A 87 53.10 6.05 -25.12
CA ASN A 87 52.87 6.56 -23.75
C ASN A 87 53.60 7.89 -23.49
N LYS A 88 54.85 8.05 -23.94
CA LYS A 88 55.62 9.30 -23.77
C LYS A 88 54.92 10.49 -24.45
N TYR A 89 54.44 10.30 -25.68
CA TYR A 89 53.94 11.42 -26.49
C TYR A 89 52.45 11.71 -26.32
N ILE A 90 51.61 10.68 -26.08
CA ILE A 90 50.20 10.89 -25.75
C ILE A 90 50.02 11.67 -24.44
N GLN A 91 50.92 11.49 -23.46
CA GLN A 91 50.93 12.28 -22.22
C GLN A 91 51.07 13.77 -22.50
N ARG A 92 52.02 14.18 -23.37
CA ARG A 92 52.21 15.59 -23.76
C ARG A 92 50.98 16.18 -24.46
N VAL A 93 50.28 15.37 -25.25
CA VAL A 93 49.02 15.78 -25.89
C VAL A 93 47.92 15.99 -24.84
N PHE A 94 47.74 15.06 -23.92
CA PHE A 94 46.77 15.19 -22.83
C PHE A 94 47.06 16.39 -21.91
N GLU A 95 48.32 16.69 -21.62
CA GLU A 95 48.68 17.89 -20.85
C GLU A 95 48.26 19.19 -21.54
N ALA A 96 48.24 19.23 -22.87
CA ALA A 96 47.91 20.40 -23.66
C ALA A 96 46.41 20.55 -23.97
N ILE A 97 45.64 19.45 -24.06
CA ILE A 97 44.20 19.50 -24.40
C ILE A 97 43.36 20.48 -23.55
N PRO A 98 43.57 20.62 -22.23
CA PRO A 98 42.84 21.60 -21.42
C PRO A 98 42.93 23.04 -21.93
N ILE A 99 43.97 23.38 -22.71
CA ILE A 99 44.14 24.67 -23.37
C ILE A 99 42.97 24.93 -24.33
N ILE A 100 42.62 23.96 -25.19
CA ILE A 100 41.51 24.07 -26.16
C ILE A 100 40.20 24.45 -25.46
N TYR A 101 39.91 23.80 -24.33
CA TYR A 101 38.71 24.10 -23.54
C TYR A 101 38.79 25.47 -22.85
N SER A 102 39.99 25.95 -22.50
CA SER A 102 40.19 27.26 -21.88
C SER A 102 40.11 28.42 -22.89
N THR A 103 40.58 28.21 -24.13
CA THR A 103 40.54 29.17 -25.25
C THR A 103 39.32 28.98 -26.15
N LYS A 104 38.32 28.19 -25.71
CA LYS A 104 37.08 27.90 -26.45
C LYS A 104 36.39 29.09 -27.13
N PRO A 105 36.38 30.34 -26.60
CA PRO A 105 35.75 31.46 -27.31
C PRO A 105 36.40 31.77 -28.66
N GLN A 106 37.63 31.31 -28.87
CA GLN A 106 38.40 31.47 -30.11
C GLN A 106 38.27 30.26 -31.05
N HIS A 107 37.56 29.20 -30.64
CA HIS A 107 37.40 27.97 -31.39
C HIS A 107 35.97 27.79 -31.91
N LYS A 108 35.85 27.14 -33.07
CA LYS A 108 34.57 26.71 -33.63
C LYS A 108 34.09 25.42 -32.93
N CYS A 109 32.77 25.16 -32.97
CA CYS A 109 32.16 24.00 -32.31
C CYS A 109 32.73 22.65 -32.81
N ASP A 110 33.12 22.56 -34.07
CA ASP A 110 33.69 21.36 -34.67
C ASP A 110 35.08 20.99 -34.11
N ILE A 111 35.86 21.98 -33.65
CA ILE A 111 37.12 21.75 -32.94
C ILE A 111 36.86 21.05 -31.60
N ILE A 112 35.85 21.51 -30.87
CA ILE A 112 35.48 20.94 -29.57
C ILE A 112 34.95 19.50 -29.72
N GLU A 113 34.15 19.26 -30.76
CA GLU A 113 33.66 17.92 -31.09
C GLU A 113 34.80 16.97 -31.49
N ALA A 114 35.72 17.41 -32.36
CA ALA A 114 36.89 16.63 -32.75
C ALA A 114 37.78 16.29 -31.54
N THR A 115 37.99 17.26 -30.63
CA THR A 115 38.76 17.05 -29.40
C THR A 115 38.08 16.02 -28.49
N PHE A 116 36.75 16.11 -28.31
CA PHE A 116 36.01 15.13 -27.53
C PHE A 116 36.09 13.73 -28.13
N ARG A 117 35.99 13.61 -29.46
CA ARG A 117 36.11 12.33 -30.18
C ARG A 117 37.50 11.72 -29.99
N PHE A 118 38.55 12.54 -30.15
CA PHE A 118 39.94 12.12 -29.89
C PHE A 118 40.12 11.59 -28.45
N LEU A 119 39.60 12.30 -27.45
CA LEU A 119 39.64 11.85 -26.06
C LEU A 119 38.88 10.54 -25.86
N LYS A 120 37.68 10.41 -26.45
CA LYS A 120 36.86 9.19 -26.32
C LYS A 120 37.56 7.98 -26.93
N GLU A 121 38.09 8.11 -28.14
CA GLU A 121 38.75 7.02 -28.88
C GLU A 121 40.03 6.52 -28.19
N ASN A 122 40.77 7.41 -27.51
CA ASN A 122 42.02 7.05 -26.84
C ASN A 122 41.84 6.60 -25.38
N ILE A 123 40.84 7.13 -24.65
CA ILE A 123 40.64 6.84 -23.22
C ILE A 123 39.63 5.69 -23.03
N THR A 124 38.63 5.59 -23.90
CA THR A 124 37.58 4.56 -23.86
C THR A 124 37.33 4.01 -25.27
N PRO A 125 38.31 3.35 -25.92
CA PRO A 125 38.11 2.75 -27.23
C PRO A 125 36.95 1.73 -27.21
N ASP A 126 36.27 1.48 -28.33
CA ASP A 126 35.13 0.55 -28.38
C ASP A 126 35.57 -0.88 -28.01
N LEU A 127 35.24 -1.29 -26.77
CA LEU A 127 35.68 -2.51 -26.09
C LEU A 127 35.00 -3.81 -26.57
N GLN A 128 34.27 -3.81 -27.69
CA GLN A 128 33.58 -5.03 -28.16
C GLN A 128 34.53 -6.11 -28.70
N THR A 129 35.82 -5.82 -28.87
CA THR A 129 36.79 -6.71 -29.53
C THR A 129 38.08 -6.96 -28.75
N THR A 130 38.26 -6.35 -27.58
CA THR A 130 39.47 -6.51 -26.77
C THR A 130 39.11 -7.03 -25.39
N ASN A 131 39.74 -8.15 -25.00
CA ASN A 131 39.78 -8.56 -23.60
C ASN A 131 40.21 -7.33 -22.77
N LEU A 132 39.55 -7.08 -21.64
CA LEU A 132 39.78 -5.91 -20.76
C LEU A 132 41.23 -5.73 -20.24
N GLY A 133 42.19 -6.55 -20.70
CA GLY A 133 43.59 -6.58 -20.27
C GLY A 133 44.59 -5.75 -21.09
N ASP A 134 44.29 -5.30 -22.32
CA ASP A 134 45.32 -4.73 -23.22
C ASP A 134 45.08 -3.23 -23.58
N HIS A 135 44.78 -2.38 -22.59
CA HIS A 135 44.82 -0.94 -22.83
C HIS A 135 46.29 -0.50 -22.97
N PRO A 136 46.66 0.32 -23.96
CA PRO A 136 48.05 0.71 -24.20
C PRO A 136 48.64 1.67 -23.15
N PHE A 137 47.84 2.13 -22.18
CA PHE A 137 48.28 3.11 -21.18
C PHE A 137 48.97 2.43 -19.99
N ASN A 138 50.14 2.92 -19.65
CA ASN A 138 50.73 2.66 -18.34
C ASN A 138 50.08 3.53 -17.25
N GLN A 139 50.40 3.25 -15.97
CA GLN A 139 49.85 3.95 -14.80
C GLN A 139 50.05 5.47 -14.86
N THR A 140 51.21 5.95 -15.33
CA THR A 140 51.51 7.38 -15.46
C THR A 140 50.65 8.04 -16.53
N THR A 141 50.47 7.37 -17.67
CA THR A 141 49.61 7.86 -18.77
C THR A 141 48.16 7.94 -18.34
N TRP A 142 47.66 6.96 -17.58
CA TRP A 142 46.31 7.01 -17.01
C TRP A 142 46.11 8.20 -16.07
N ASP A 143 47.08 8.48 -15.19
CA ASP A 143 47.02 9.64 -14.31
C ASP A 143 46.97 10.96 -15.11
N VAL A 144 47.82 11.11 -16.13
CA VAL A 144 47.82 12.28 -17.02
C VAL A 144 46.51 12.41 -17.79
N ALA A 145 45.99 11.32 -18.35
CA ALA A 145 44.74 11.31 -19.12
C ALA A 145 43.53 11.73 -18.26
N LEU A 146 43.43 11.20 -17.04
CA LEU A 146 42.32 11.51 -16.13
C LEU A 146 42.43 12.93 -15.57
N ASN A 147 43.65 13.41 -15.26
CA ASN A 147 43.86 14.82 -14.91
C ASN A 147 43.57 15.75 -16.09
N CYS A 148 43.86 15.34 -17.33
CA CYS A 148 43.48 16.07 -18.54
C CYS A 148 41.96 16.26 -18.60
N LEU A 149 41.17 15.20 -18.38
CA LEU A 149 39.71 15.30 -18.34
C LEU A 149 39.22 16.22 -17.22
N LEU A 150 39.75 16.10 -16.00
CA LEU A 150 39.39 17.00 -14.89
C LEU A 150 39.73 18.46 -15.20
N ASN A 151 40.93 18.74 -15.70
CA ASN A 151 41.36 20.09 -16.06
C ASN A 151 40.52 20.66 -17.21
N SER A 152 40.12 19.82 -18.17
CA SER A 152 39.23 20.21 -19.26
C SER A 152 37.84 20.58 -18.73
N ILE A 153 37.31 19.81 -17.77
CA ILE A 153 36.06 20.14 -17.06
C ILE A 153 36.21 21.47 -16.30
N PHE A 154 37.32 21.70 -15.58
CA PHE A 154 37.61 22.98 -14.91
C PHE A 154 37.62 24.15 -15.88
N SER A 155 38.28 24.01 -17.03
CA SER A 155 38.36 25.04 -18.07
C SER A 155 37.00 25.41 -18.67
N THR A 156 36.00 24.52 -18.59
CA THR A 156 34.62 24.84 -19.03
C THR A 156 33.80 25.63 -18.02
N ASN A 157 34.29 25.82 -16.78
CA ASN A 157 33.51 26.37 -15.67
C ASN A 157 33.32 27.90 -15.80
N ARG A 158 32.07 28.37 -15.74
CA ARG A 158 31.67 29.79 -15.68
C ARG A 158 30.60 30.00 -14.60
N PRO A 159 30.40 31.24 -14.10
CA PRO A 159 29.36 31.52 -13.12
C PRO A 159 27.95 31.13 -13.62
N ALA A 160 27.08 30.69 -12.71
CA ALA A 160 25.73 30.24 -13.05
C ALA A 160 24.92 31.36 -13.74
N GLY A 161 24.26 31.02 -14.85
CA GLY A 161 23.50 31.95 -15.71
C GLY A 161 24.18 32.34 -17.02
N GLN A 162 25.44 31.92 -17.25
CA GLN A 162 26.21 32.25 -18.46
C GLN A 162 26.69 31.03 -19.27
N LEU A 163 26.28 29.81 -18.92
CA LEU A 163 26.54 28.62 -19.74
C LEU A 163 25.47 28.48 -20.83
N THR A 164 25.91 28.32 -22.06
CA THR A 164 25.04 27.91 -23.17
C THR A 164 24.68 26.42 -23.04
N ALA A 165 23.55 26.00 -23.64
CA ALA A 165 23.13 24.59 -23.65
C ALA A 165 24.18 23.66 -24.29
N ALA A 166 24.93 24.16 -25.29
CA ALA A 166 26.01 23.42 -25.94
C ALA A 166 27.20 23.17 -25.00
N GLU A 167 27.60 24.18 -24.21
CA GLU A 167 28.68 24.05 -23.22
C GLU A 167 28.31 23.10 -22.08
N ALA A 168 27.05 23.14 -21.63
CA ALA A 168 26.54 22.18 -20.65
C ALA A 168 26.61 20.73 -21.17
N LYS A 169 26.28 20.51 -22.46
CA LYS A 169 26.37 19.19 -23.11
C LYS A 169 27.80 18.66 -23.19
N ILE A 170 28.77 19.48 -23.59
CA ILE A 170 30.18 19.09 -23.68
C ILE A 170 30.74 18.76 -22.30
N ARG A 171 30.42 19.57 -21.29
CA ARG A 171 30.82 19.32 -19.90
C ARG A 171 30.28 17.98 -19.41
N PHE A 172 29.01 17.67 -19.69
CA PHE A 172 28.38 16.40 -19.36
C PHE A 172 29.12 15.21 -20.01
N GLN A 173 29.46 15.34 -21.29
CA GLN A 173 30.20 14.32 -22.04
C GLN A 173 31.60 14.06 -21.46
N LEU A 174 32.34 15.11 -21.10
CA LEU A 174 33.66 14.98 -20.47
C LEU A 174 33.60 14.33 -19.09
N MET A 175 32.61 14.69 -18.27
CA MET A 175 32.40 14.05 -16.97
C MET A 175 32.09 12.57 -17.10
N ARG A 176 31.26 12.18 -18.08
CA ARG A 176 30.98 10.76 -18.36
C ARG A 176 32.24 10.01 -18.80
N LEU A 177 33.01 10.59 -19.70
CA LEU A 177 34.27 10.01 -20.18
C LEU A 177 35.30 9.83 -19.05
N PHE A 178 35.36 10.78 -18.10
CA PHE A 178 36.19 10.65 -16.91
C PHE A 178 35.80 9.43 -16.08
N VAL A 179 34.50 9.24 -15.83
CA VAL A 179 34.01 8.08 -15.07
C VAL A 179 34.33 6.77 -15.79
N ASP A 180 34.04 6.70 -17.09
CA ASP A 180 34.27 5.48 -17.88
C ASP A 180 35.77 5.13 -17.93
N GLY A 181 36.65 6.12 -18.17
CA GLY A 181 38.10 5.92 -18.13
C GLY A 181 38.65 5.55 -16.74
N PHE A 182 38.11 6.16 -15.69
CA PHE A 182 38.52 5.87 -14.30
C PHE A 182 38.20 4.43 -13.88
N LEU A 183 37.14 3.82 -14.42
CA LEU A 183 36.79 2.40 -14.21
C LEU A 183 37.72 1.42 -14.94
N ILE A 184 38.42 1.88 -15.98
CA ILE A 184 39.36 1.08 -16.78
C ILE A 184 40.78 1.18 -16.23
N ALA A 185 41.17 2.34 -15.69
CA ALA A 185 42.55 2.71 -15.40
C ALA A 185 43.30 1.88 -14.33
N GLU A 186 42.59 1.12 -13.47
CA GLU A 186 43.16 0.33 -12.35
C GLU A 186 44.31 1.05 -11.61
N LEU A 187 44.07 2.29 -11.19
CA LEU A 187 45.10 3.15 -10.59
C LEU A 187 45.61 2.67 -9.23
N GLU A 188 46.77 3.17 -8.81
CA GLU A 188 47.18 3.16 -7.40
C GLU A 188 46.16 3.92 -6.53
N ILE A 189 45.88 3.42 -5.33
CA ILE A 189 44.79 3.92 -4.48
C ILE A 189 45.02 5.38 -4.06
N GLU A 190 46.26 5.80 -3.83
CA GLU A 190 46.62 7.17 -3.47
C GLU A 190 46.30 8.15 -4.61
N LYS A 191 46.63 7.78 -5.85
CA LYS A 191 46.34 8.59 -7.05
C LYS A 191 44.84 8.65 -7.32
N ALA A 192 44.17 7.50 -7.18
CA ALA A 192 42.73 7.43 -7.34
C ALA A 192 41.99 8.29 -6.31
N ASP A 193 42.40 8.28 -5.04
CA ASP A 193 41.83 9.13 -3.98
C ASP A 193 42.02 10.63 -4.27
N LEU A 194 43.18 11.03 -4.79
CA LEU A 194 43.43 12.41 -5.21
C LEU A 194 42.48 12.85 -6.34
N LEU A 195 42.30 12.00 -7.36
CA LEU A 195 41.39 12.27 -8.49
C LEU A 195 39.93 12.33 -8.03
N ILE A 196 39.52 11.42 -7.14
CA ILE A 196 38.19 11.45 -6.50
C ILE A 196 37.99 12.77 -5.78
N ASN A 197 38.95 13.20 -4.95
CA ASN A 197 38.88 14.47 -4.22
C ASN A 197 38.74 15.69 -5.16
N LYS A 198 39.56 15.74 -6.23
CA LYS A 198 39.47 16.81 -7.24
C LYS A 198 38.09 16.81 -7.93
N PHE A 199 37.56 15.64 -8.26
CA PHE A 199 36.23 15.49 -8.84
C PHE A 199 35.11 15.90 -7.85
N CYS A 200 35.23 15.55 -6.56
CA CYS A 200 34.32 16.03 -5.52
C CYS A 200 34.31 17.56 -5.41
N GLN A 201 35.49 18.19 -5.39
CA GLN A 201 35.62 19.65 -5.34
C GLN A 201 34.96 20.34 -6.55
N LEU A 202 35.08 19.74 -7.75
CA LEU A 202 34.40 20.18 -8.97
C LEU A 202 32.88 20.12 -8.88
N CYS A 203 32.35 19.03 -8.33
CA CYS A 203 30.91 18.80 -8.25
C CYS A 203 30.26 19.63 -7.13
N PHE A 204 30.93 19.84 -6.00
CA PHE A 204 30.31 20.33 -4.76
C PHE A 204 30.85 21.66 -4.22
N ILE A 205 32.18 21.82 -4.12
CA ILE A 205 32.84 22.89 -3.33
C ILE A 205 33.07 24.17 -4.12
N ASN A 206 33.39 24.10 -5.42
CA ASN A 206 33.66 25.28 -6.25
C ASN A 206 32.40 26.05 -6.72
N ARG A 207 31.26 25.88 -6.07
CA ARG A 207 30.02 26.61 -6.37
C ARG A 207 29.78 27.72 -5.34
N GLY A 208 30.55 28.81 -5.46
CA GLY A 208 30.12 30.16 -5.06
C GLY A 208 28.99 30.73 -5.94
N CYS A 209 28.37 29.92 -6.80
CA CYS A 209 27.30 30.32 -7.70
C CYS A 209 25.95 29.83 -7.16
N ARG A 210 25.15 30.81 -6.73
CA ARG A 210 23.71 30.69 -6.48
C ARG A 210 23.04 30.08 -7.72
N ILE A 211 22.58 28.83 -7.64
CA ILE A 211 21.68 28.26 -8.63
C ILE A 211 20.28 28.70 -8.22
N LYS A 212 19.88 29.91 -8.65
CA LYS A 212 18.47 30.32 -8.63
C LYS A 212 17.91 30.11 -10.02
N GLY A 213 16.90 29.24 -10.12
CA GLY A 213 16.01 29.17 -11.26
C GLY A 213 16.45 28.25 -12.40
N ALA A 214 15.50 27.43 -12.83
CA ALA A 214 15.45 26.78 -14.14
C ALA A 214 16.45 25.64 -14.42
N HIS A 215 16.45 24.59 -13.60
CA HIS A 215 16.45 23.23 -14.15
C HIS A 215 15.44 22.39 -13.37
N LYS A 216 14.32 22.04 -14.05
CA LYS A 216 13.49 20.91 -13.65
C LYS A 216 14.39 19.68 -13.71
N LYS A 217 14.57 19.00 -12.57
CA LYS A 217 14.88 17.57 -12.49
C LYS A 217 16.14 17.03 -13.22
N ASP A 218 17.16 17.83 -13.49
CA ASP A 218 18.53 17.41 -13.84
C ASP A 218 19.48 18.43 -13.16
N ASP A 219 20.53 18.13 -12.38
CA ASP A 219 21.32 16.91 -12.41
C ASP A 219 22.32 16.75 -11.23
N PRO A 220 22.00 15.91 -10.22
CA PRO A 220 23.00 15.19 -9.44
C PRO A 220 23.67 14.01 -10.21
N SER A 221 23.48 13.83 -11.53
CA SER A 221 23.90 12.63 -12.30
C SER A 221 25.35 12.23 -12.21
N HIS A 222 26.32 13.14 -12.16
CA HIS A 222 27.69 12.78 -12.56
C HIS A 222 28.40 11.96 -11.49
N TRP A 223 28.26 12.39 -10.24
CA TRP A 223 28.68 11.62 -9.09
C TRP A 223 27.81 10.38 -8.91
N ASN A 224 26.51 10.48 -9.25
CA ASN A 224 25.62 9.33 -9.27
C ASN A 224 26.00 8.28 -10.32
N TYR A 225 26.55 8.71 -11.45
CA TYR A 225 27.04 7.87 -12.55
C TYR A 225 28.35 7.21 -12.15
N LEU A 226 29.27 7.93 -11.50
CA LEU A 226 30.47 7.36 -10.88
C LEU A 226 30.11 6.29 -9.84
N PHE A 227 29.20 6.61 -8.91
CA PHE A 227 28.69 5.68 -7.91
C PHE A 227 28.07 4.46 -8.57
N LYS A 228 27.13 4.68 -9.49
CA LYS A 228 26.47 3.61 -10.22
C LYS A 228 27.48 2.71 -10.93
N GLY A 229 28.48 3.27 -11.61
CA GLY A 229 29.53 2.53 -12.32
C GLY A 229 30.33 1.63 -11.39
N PHE A 230 30.85 2.15 -10.28
CA PHE A 230 31.62 1.37 -9.31
C PHE A 230 30.78 0.32 -8.60
N PHE A 231 29.54 0.62 -8.21
CA PHE A 231 28.65 -0.37 -7.61
C PHE A 231 28.21 -1.44 -8.62
N THR A 232 28.01 -1.10 -9.89
CA THR A 232 27.72 -2.09 -10.95
C THR A 232 28.93 -3.01 -11.16
N ALA A 233 30.14 -2.46 -11.19
CA ALA A 233 31.38 -3.23 -11.29
C ALA A 233 31.61 -4.11 -10.05
N PHE A 234 31.28 -3.63 -8.86
CA PHE A 234 31.32 -4.40 -7.61
C PHE A 234 30.34 -5.58 -7.64
N ILE A 235 29.09 -5.34 -8.05
CA ILE A 235 28.04 -6.35 -8.14
C ILE A 235 28.38 -7.45 -9.14
N ASN A 236 28.87 -7.07 -10.31
CA ASN A 236 29.25 -8.03 -11.36
C ASN A 236 30.52 -8.82 -11.01
N PHE A 237 30.99 -8.73 -9.75
CA PHE A 237 32.14 -9.41 -9.15
C PHE A 237 33.19 -9.83 -10.17
N PRO A 238 34.23 -9.02 -10.42
CA PRO A 238 35.29 -9.46 -11.30
C PRO A 238 35.87 -10.78 -10.76
N SER A 239 36.06 -11.73 -11.68
CA SER A 239 36.76 -12.98 -11.41
C SER A 239 38.20 -12.72 -10.94
N ASP A 240 38.78 -11.59 -11.36
CA ASP A 240 40.09 -11.10 -10.94
C ASP A 240 40.10 -10.56 -9.47
N PRO A 241 40.87 -11.19 -8.57
CA PRO A 241 41.06 -10.72 -7.19
C PRO A 241 41.67 -9.31 -7.08
N LYS A 242 42.56 -8.92 -7.99
CA LYS A 242 43.24 -7.62 -7.94
C LYS A 242 42.25 -6.49 -8.21
N ARG A 243 41.47 -6.60 -9.29
CA ARG A 243 40.40 -5.66 -9.62
C ARG A 243 39.32 -5.59 -8.54
N ARG A 244 38.99 -6.73 -7.92
CA ARG A 244 38.08 -6.77 -6.76
C ARG A 244 38.59 -5.93 -5.59
N SER A 245 39.86 -6.10 -5.22
CA SER A 245 40.49 -5.32 -4.15
C SER A 245 40.52 -3.83 -4.47
N PHE A 246 40.85 -3.47 -5.72
CA PHE A 246 40.82 -2.09 -6.19
C PHE A 246 39.43 -1.46 -6.04
N ILE A 247 38.38 -2.10 -6.57
CA ILE A 247 36.99 -1.58 -6.49
C ILE A 247 36.55 -1.35 -5.04
N VAL A 248 36.82 -2.29 -4.13
CA VAL A 248 36.44 -2.16 -2.71
C VAL A 248 37.17 -0.98 -2.04
N ASN A 249 38.47 -0.83 -2.29
CA ASN A 249 39.26 0.28 -1.75
C ASN A 249 38.79 1.64 -2.30
N ILE A 250 38.43 1.70 -3.59
CA ILE A 250 37.89 2.92 -4.20
C ILE A 250 36.55 3.32 -3.59
N ILE A 251 35.63 2.36 -3.39
CA ILE A 251 34.34 2.61 -2.73
C ILE A 251 34.57 3.19 -1.32
N ALA A 252 35.54 2.67 -0.57
CA ALA A 252 35.90 3.20 0.75
C ALA A 252 36.44 4.64 0.70
N ARG A 253 37.30 4.96 -0.29
CA ARG A 253 37.80 6.33 -0.51
C ARG A 253 36.70 7.30 -0.91
N MET A 254 35.81 6.89 -1.80
CA MET A 254 34.65 7.69 -2.22
C MET A 254 33.72 8.02 -1.06
N LYS A 255 33.47 7.03 -0.17
CA LYS A 255 32.73 7.24 1.08
C LYS A 255 33.42 8.27 1.99
N TYR A 256 34.72 8.12 2.22
CA TYR A 256 35.51 9.02 3.05
C TYR A 256 35.48 10.46 2.53
N ARG A 257 35.64 10.65 1.21
CA ARG A 257 35.58 11.97 0.56
C ARG A 257 34.17 12.57 0.61
N ALA A 258 33.13 11.76 0.49
CA ALA A 258 31.75 12.23 0.65
C ALA A 258 31.49 12.77 2.06
N LYS A 259 31.98 12.07 3.10
CA LYS A 259 31.87 12.50 4.50
C LYS A 259 32.58 13.84 4.75
N ILE A 260 33.83 14.00 4.27
CA ILE A 260 34.56 15.27 4.40
C ILE A 260 33.81 16.42 3.74
N ALA A 261 33.29 16.21 2.52
CA ALA A 261 32.57 17.24 1.80
C ALA A 261 31.30 17.69 2.55
N ASP A 262 30.55 16.75 3.14
CA ASP A 262 29.37 17.06 3.95
C ASP A 262 29.77 17.83 5.23
N GLU A 263 30.86 17.44 5.92
CA GLU A 263 31.37 18.15 7.11
C GLU A 263 31.85 19.57 6.81
N GLU A 264 32.55 19.78 5.70
CA GLU A 264 32.97 21.11 5.24
C GLU A 264 31.78 21.99 4.89
N TYR A 265 30.76 21.42 4.23
CA TYR A 265 29.52 22.12 3.92
C TYR A 265 28.78 22.57 5.19
N MET A 266 28.69 21.72 6.21
CA MET A 266 28.08 22.06 7.51
C MET A 266 28.82 23.19 8.23
N LYS A 267 30.15 23.22 8.16
CA LYS A 267 30.95 24.32 8.72
C LYS A 267 30.66 25.65 8.00
N LEU A 268 30.44 25.63 6.68
CA LEU A 268 30.14 26.82 5.89
C LEU A 268 28.71 27.33 6.12
N SER A 269 27.73 26.45 6.26
CA SER A 269 26.33 26.82 6.49
C SER A 269 26.11 27.44 7.88
N SER A 270 26.83 26.97 8.90
CA SER A 270 26.76 27.54 10.27
C SER A 270 27.24 29.00 10.38
N ARG A 271 27.98 29.51 9.38
CA ARG A 271 28.49 30.90 9.32
C ARG A 271 27.62 31.85 8.50
N ALA A 272 26.63 31.36 7.77
CA ALA A 272 25.77 32.17 6.91
C ALA A 272 24.35 32.24 7.49
N GLU A 273 24.00 33.36 8.13
CA GLU A 273 22.61 33.76 8.35
C GLU A 273 21.93 33.99 6.98
N SER A 274 21.52 32.94 6.29
CA SER A 274 20.64 33.10 5.14
C SER A 274 19.72 31.90 4.96
N THR A 275 18.44 32.23 4.89
CA THR A 275 17.24 31.44 4.58
C THR A 275 17.24 30.79 3.19
N LEU A 276 18.41 30.49 2.63
CA LEU A 276 18.60 29.89 1.30
C LEU A 276 19.55 28.70 1.38
N ILE A 277 19.23 27.74 2.25
CA ILE A 277 19.82 26.40 2.22
C ILE A 277 19.30 25.72 0.94
N SER A 278 20.09 25.79 -0.13
CA SER A 278 19.72 25.23 -1.45
C SER A 278 19.56 23.71 -1.38
N ASP A 279 18.64 23.16 -2.18
CA ASP A 279 18.25 21.75 -2.42
C ASP A 279 19.37 20.71 -2.70
N ARG A 280 20.54 20.79 -2.06
CA ARG A 280 21.58 19.76 -2.21
C ARG A 280 21.49 18.73 -1.09
N TRP A 281 21.07 17.55 -1.49
CA TRP A 281 21.09 16.31 -0.73
C TRP A 281 22.52 16.01 -0.18
N PRO A 282 22.69 15.47 1.04
CA PRO A 282 24.01 15.14 1.59
C PRO A 282 24.69 14.03 0.79
N LEU A 283 25.95 14.24 0.40
CA LEU A 283 26.65 13.41 -0.57
C LEU A 283 26.79 11.96 -0.12
N LEU A 284 26.98 11.76 1.18
CA LEU A 284 27.10 10.44 1.79
C LEU A 284 25.78 9.64 1.75
N ALA A 285 24.64 10.32 1.79
CA ALA A 285 23.33 9.68 1.70
C ALA A 285 22.97 9.31 0.26
N ASP A 286 23.34 10.14 -0.72
CA ASP A 286 23.21 9.80 -2.14
C ASP A 286 24.07 8.58 -2.50
N PHE A 287 25.27 8.47 -1.92
CA PHE A 287 26.12 7.28 -2.05
C PHE A 287 25.40 6.01 -1.63
N PHE A 288 24.81 6.04 -0.44
CA PHE A 288 24.04 4.92 0.09
C PHE A 288 22.82 4.59 -0.78
N ASP A 289 22.01 5.60 -1.12
CA ASP A 289 20.79 5.45 -1.90
C ASP A 289 21.05 4.80 -3.27
N ILE A 290 22.16 5.18 -3.92
CA ILE A 290 22.52 4.68 -5.25
C ILE A 290 23.10 3.28 -5.16
N ALA A 291 23.98 3.02 -4.18
CA ALA A 291 24.49 1.68 -3.92
C ALA A 291 23.35 0.68 -3.76
N LEU A 292 22.38 1.02 -2.91
CA LEU A 292 21.23 0.16 -2.64
C LEU A 292 20.33 0.01 -3.87
N LYS A 293 20.13 1.07 -4.66
CA LYS A 293 19.33 1.01 -5.89
C LYS A 293 19.96 0.05 -6.90
N VAL A 294 21.27 0.15 -7.11
CA VAL A 294 22.02 -0.69 -8.07
C VAL A 294 21.98 -2.16 -7.66
N LEU A 295 22.11 -2.44 -6.35
CA LEU A 295 21.92 -3.80 -5.81
C LEU A 295 20.50 -4.33 -6.03
N LYS A 296 19.48 -3.53 -5.70
CA LYS A 296 18.08 -3.92 -5.90
C LYS A 296 17.76 -4.22 -7.36
N ASP A 297 18.25 -3.39 -8.28
CA ASP A 297 18.00 -3.58 -9.71
C ASP A 297 18.68 -4.87 -10.21
N HIS A 298 19.92 -5.16 -9.76
CA HIS A 298 20.61 -6.40 -10.09
C HIS A 298 19.88 -7.66 -9.61
N PHE A 299 19.52 -7.73 -8.32
CA PHE A 299 18.82 -8.90 -7.78
C PHE A 299 17.45 -9.10 -8.46
N ARG A 300 16.73 -8.02 -8.77
CA ARG A 300 15.47 -8.08 -9.54
C ARG A 300 15.63 -8.68 -10.93
N GLU A 301 16.75 -8.44 -11.60
CA GLU A 301 17.02 -8.96 -12.95
C GLU A 301 17.38 -10.45 -12.94
N GLN A 302 18.06 -10.93 -11.88
CA GLN A 302 18.42 -12.33 -11.70
C GLN A 302 17.23 -13.22 -11.28
N ASP A 303 16.23 -12.64 -10.63
CA ASP A 303 15.05 -13.36 -10.10
C ASP A 303 13.97 -13.68 -11.16
N LYS A 304 14.22 -13.53 -12.46
CA LYS A 304 13.19 -13.66 -13.51
C LYS A 304 12.51 -15.04 -13.55
N ASN A 305 13.21 -16.10 -13.16
CA ASN A 305 12.75 -17.50 -13.26
C ASN A 305 12.67 -18.22 -11.89
N SER A 306 12.97 -17.53 -10.78
CA SER A 306 12.94 -18.11 -9.43
C SER A 306 11.57 -17.90 -8.77
N LEU A 307 11.10 -18.86 -7.97
CA LEU A 307 9.88 -18.73 -7.17
C LEU A 307 10.00 -17.62 -6.10
N PHE A 308 11.24 -17.31 -5.71
CA PHE A 308 11.57 -16.40 -4.62
C PHE A 308 12.62 -15.37 -5.03
N LYS A 309 12.57 -14.19 -4.38
CA LYS A 309 13.58 -13.15 -4.59
C LYS A 309 14.84 -13.38 -3.77
N GLN A 310 16.01 -13.24 -4.38
CA GLN A 310 17.28 -13.25 -3.65
C GLN A 310 17.37 -12.08 -2.66
N ARG A 311 17.95 -12.36 -1.48
CA ARG A 311 18.17 -11.35 -0.42
C ARG A 311 19.44 -10.55 -0.70
N ILE A 312 19.40 -9.26 -0.36
CA ILE A 312 20.57 -8.36 -0.50
C ILE A 312 21.60 -8.74 0.59
N PRO A 313 22.91 -8.81 0.35
CA PRO A 313 23.90 -9.08 1.40
C PRO A 313 24.02 -7.88 2.36
N GLY A 314 23.21 -7.88 3.43
CA GLY A 314 22.97 -6.73 4.30
C GLY A 314 24.19 -6.36 5.15
N ASP A 315 24.82 -7.34 5.80
CA ASP A 315 26.01 -7.11 6.63
C ASP A 315 27.19 -6.58 5.81
N ASP A 316 27.43 -7.15 4.63
CA ASP A 316 28.51 -6.68 3.76
C ASP A 316 28.25 -5.25 3.28
N LEU A 317 27.00 -4.94 2.97
CA LEU A 317 26.62 -3.58 2.59
C LEU A 317 26.78 -2.59 3.76
N MET A 318 26.39 -2.97 4.98
CA MET A 318 26.57 -2.14 6.18
C MET A 318 28.05 -1.96 6.52
N ARG A 319 28.89 -2.98 6.34
CA ARG A 319 30.34 -2.86 6.52
C ARG A 319 30.96 -1.85 5.56
N ILE A 320 30.49 -1.83 4.31
CA ILE A 320 30.99 -0.94 3.26
C ILE A 320 30.43 0.48 3.43
N LEU A 321 29.13 0.62 3.68
CA LEU A 321 28.42 1.90 3.65
C LEU A 321 28.24 2.57 5.02
N GLY A 322 28.14 1.79 6.10
CA GLY A 322 28.08 2.18 7.52
C GLY A 322 27.58 3.59 7.82
N ASP A 323 28.49 4.56 7.84
CA ASP A 323 28.23 5.97 8.15
C ASP A 323 27.23 6.66 7.18
N GLY A 324 27.09 6.18 5.95
CA GLY A 324 26.14 6.75 4.96
C GLY A 324 24.68 6.39 5.18
N VAL A 325 24.41 5.59 6.20
CA VAL A 325 23.06 5.30 6.72
C VAL A 325 22.59 6.39 7.70
N ILE A 326 23.52 7.18 8.24
CA ILE A 326 23.25 8.17 9.29
C ILE A 326 23.29 9.57 8.67
N ILE A 327 22.14 10.26 8.62
CA ILE A 327 22.04 11.62 8.09
C ILE A 327 21.63 12.63 9.16
N SER A 328 22.04 13.89 8.99
CA SER A 328 21.64 14.97 9.90
C SER A 328 20.16 15.34 9.74
N ASN A 329 19.54 15.80 10.84
CA ASN A 329 18.15 16.28 10.90
C ASN A 329 17.90 17.60 10.14
N LEU A 330 18.95 18.21 9.58
CA LEU A 330 18.90 19.48 8.85
C LEU A 330 18.37 19.36 7.40
N TYR A 331 18.12 18.15 6.89
CA TYR A 331 17.85 17.90 5.46
C TYR A 331 16.42 17.48 5.12
N GLN A 332 15.42 18.30 5.47
CA GLN A 332 14.00 17.94 5.51
C GLN A 332 13.37 17.43 4.20
N SER A 333 13.73 17.97 3.02
CA SER A 333 13.04 17.68 1.73
C SER A 333 13.28 16.26 1.16
N HIS A 334 14.13 15.48 1.84
CA HIS A 334 14.80 14.31 1.27
C HIS A 334 14.83 13.09 2.20
N VAL A 335 14.61 13.33 3.49
CA VAL A 335 14.55 12.34 4.58
C VAL A 335 13.69 11.11 4.23
N LEU A 336 12.53 11.29 3.58
CA LEU A 336 11.65 10.17 3.24
C LEU A 336 12.32 9.14 2.32
N LYS A 337 12.94 9.58 1.22
CA LYS A 337 13.52 8.66 0.23
C LYS A 337 14.71 7.91 0.86
N HIS A 338 15.47 8.59 1.72
CA HIS A 338 16.56 7.96 2.45
C HIS A 338 16.05 6.90 3.43
N PHE A 339 15.07 7.23 4.30
CA PHE A 339 14.48 6.23 5.19
C PHE A 339 13.83 5.06 4.44
N LYS A 340 13.18 5.29 3.29
CA LYS A 340 12.68 4.21 2.43
C LYS A 340 13.80 3.25 2.03
N ASN A 341 14.98 3.78 1.72
CA ASN A 341 16.14 2.96 1.38
C ASN A 341 16.72 2.23 2.60
N ILE A 342 16.92 2.93 3.72
CA ILE A 342 17.39 2.33 4.98
C ILE A 342 16.50 1.17 5.40
N PHE A 343 15.19 1.41 5.58
CA PHE A 343 14.27 0.37 6.02
C PHE A 343 14.09 -0.73 4.98
N SER A 344 14.20 -0.41 3.69
CA SER A 344 14.21 -1.45 2.65
C SER A 344 15.46 -2.32 2.71
N LEU A 345 16.64 -1.77 3.03
CA LEU A 345 17.84 -2.56 3.24
C LEU A 345 17.63 -3.49 4.44
N PHE A 346 17.16 -2.99 5.57
CA PHE A 346 16.95 -3.85 6.74
C PHE A 346 15.86 -4.90 6.51
N THR A 347 14.82 -4.55 5.76
CA THR A 347 13.73 -5.48 5.42
C THR A 347 14.17 -6.55 4.41
N TRP A 348 15.08 -6.27 3.46
CA TRP A 348 15.44 -7.19 2.36
C TRP A 348 16.88 -7.72 2.44
N GLY A 349 17.64 -7.22 3.40
CA GLY A 349 19.00 -7.62 3.67
C GLY A 349 19.08 -8.94 4.41
N CYS A 350 20.12 -9.72 4.09
CA CYS A 350 20.61 -10.84 4.84
C CYS A 350 21.61 -10.31 5.88
N PHE A 351 21.22 -10.38 7.15
CA PHE A 351 22.05 -10.01 8.30
C PHE A 351 22.31 -11.25 9.14
N LYS A 352 23.53 -11.40 9.64
CA LYS A 352 23.90 -12.45 10.59
C LYS A 352 23.18 -12.20 11.92
N PRO A 353 22.78 -13.26 12.65
CA PRO A 353 22.10 -13.14 13.94
C PRO A 353 22.84 -12.26 14.97
N ASN A 354 24.18 -12.25 14.94
CA ASN A 354 25.02 -11.52 15.90
C ASN A 354 25.42 -10.10 15.44
N SER A 355 24.79 -9.58 14.39
CA SER A 355 25.21 -8.30 13.81
C SER A 355 24.69 -7.10 14.61
N GLN A 356 25.55 -6.12 14.92
CA GLN A 356 25.23 -4.94 15.76
C GLN A 356 24.53 -3.79 14.99
N TRP A 357 24.05 -4.05 13.78
CA TRP A 357 23.42 -3.00 12.95
C TRP A 357 22.19 -2.39 13.64
N TYR A 358 21.43 -3.18 14.39
CA TYR A 358 20.20 -2.73 15.05
C TYR A 358 20.50 -1.71 16.14
N THR A 359 21.52 -1.92 16.98
CA THR A 359 21.93 -0.96 18.01
C THR A 359 22.35 0.38 17.40
N THR A 360 23.01 0.35 16.25
CA THR A 360 23.43 1.55 15.53
C THR A 360 22.22 2.29 14.95
N LEU A 361 21.30 1.55 14.33
CA LEU A 361 20.06 2.09 13.80
C LEU A 361 19.19 2.70 14.90
N THR A 362 19.02 2.02 16.03
CA THR A 362 18.26 2.51 17.18
C THR A 362 18.85 3.83 17.67
N ARG A 363 20.14 3.89 17.98
CA ARG A 363 20.82 5.14 18.42
C ARG A 363 20.62 6.28 17.42
N TYR A 364 20.70 5.98 16.13
CA TYR A 364 20.46 6.95 15.08
C TYR A 364 19.02 7.48 15.10
N ILE A 365 18.03 6.59 15.18
CA ILE A 365 16.61 6.95 15.24
C ILE A 365 16.34 7.84 16.46
N TYR A 366 16.88 7.49 17.64
CA TYR A 366 16.77 8.32 18.85
C TYR A 366 17.33 9.72 18.65
N ALA A 367 18.55 9.83 18.11
CA ALA A 367 19.18 11.13 17.84
C ALA A 367 18.37 11.94 16.81
N PHE A 368 17.82 11.25 15.81
CA PHE A 368 17.03 11.87 14.74
C PHE A 368 15.68 12.39 15.24
N LEU A 369 14.97 11.62 16.08
CA LEU A 369 13.69 12.00 16.68
C LEU A 369 13.83 13.10 17.75
N SER A 370 14.97 13.15 18.44
CA SER A 370 15.28 14.17 19.45
C SER A 370 15.65 15.54 18.85
N GLY A 371 15.81 15.63 17.52
CA GLY A 371 16.13 16.87 16.81
C GLY A 371 15.00 17.90 16.83
N SER A 372 15.33 19.18 17.04
CA SER A 372 14.36 20.28 17.15
C SER A 372 13.79 20.74 15.80
N SER A 373 14.51 20.59 14.69
CA SER A 373 14.07 21.03 13.36
C SER A 373 13.26 19.96 12.61
N GLY A 374 12.00 20.27 12.26
CA GLY A 374 11.21 19.41 11.35
C GLY A 374 10.65 18.13 11.98
N LYS A 375 10.43 18.13 13.30
CA LYS A 375 9.93 16.99 14.09
C LYS A 375 8.71 16.31 13.45
N PHE A 376 7.76 17.10 12.95
CA PHE A 376 6.60 16.61 12.20
C PHE A 376 6.99 15.76 10.98
N VAL A 377 7.83 16.31 10.08
CA VAL A 377 8.28 15.65 8.85
C VAL A 377 9.08 14.39 9.17
N ASN A 378 9.92 14.45 10.21
CA ASN A 378 10.75 13.34 10.65
C ASN A 378 9.90 12.15 11.15
N ILE A 379 8.89 12.43 11.97
CA ILE A 379 7.99 11.41 12.51
C ILE A 379 7.17 10.78 11.38
N TYR A 380 6.55 11.58 10.50
CA TYR A 380 5.79 11.03 9.37
C TYR A 380 6.68 10.29 8.37
N ALA A 381 7.91 10.75 8.11
CA ALA A 381 8.84 10.02 7.27
C ALA A 381 9.20 8.66 7.88
N PHE A 382 9.41 8.60 9.19
CA PHE A 382 9.64 7.35 9.91
C PHE A 382 8.43 6.41 9.80
N LEU A 383 7.25 6.86 10.22
CA LEU A 383 6.02 6.06 10.21
C LEU A 383 5.73 5.52 8.80
N ASN A 384 5.96 6.33 7.76
CA ASN A 384 5.69 5.93 6.38
C ASN A 384 6.68 4.90 5.81
N THR A 385 7.81 4.67 6.46
CA THR A 385 8.92 3.86 5.92
C THR A 385 9.25 2.65 6.76
N ALA A 386 9.00 2.71 8.07
CA ALA A 386 9.30 1.66 9.02
C ALA A 386 8.27 0.52 9.07
N HIS A 387 7.04 0.69 8.56
CA HIS A 387 5.95 -0.32 8.64
C HIS A 387 6.33 -1.75 8.20
N ASN A 388 7.08 -1.91 7.11
CA ASN A 388 7.53 -3.24 6.67
C ASN A 388 8.70 -3.77 7.49
N PHE A 389 9.52 -2.87 8.04
CA PHE A 389 10.64 -3.24 8.90
C PHE A 389 10.15 -3.74 10.25
N THR A 390 9.16 -3.05 10.85
CA THR A 390 8.55 -3.46 12.12
C THR A 390 7.84 -4.80 12.01
N ALA A 391 7.17 -5.05 10.89
CA ALA A 391 6.59 -6.35 10.60
C ALA A 391 7.62 -7.46 10.38
N LYS A 392 8.91 -7.16 10.14
CA LYS A 392 9.96 -8.17 10.00
C LYS A 392 10.78 -8.37 11.29
N TYR A 393 10.96 -7.32 12.08
CA TYR A 393 11.74 -7.34 13.33
C TYR A 393 10.93 -6.80 14.51
N PRO A 394 9.85 -7.49 14.91
CA PRO A 394 8.99 -7.04 16.01
C PRO A 394 9.71 -7.00 17.37
N HIS A 395 10.73 -7.83 17.58
CA HIS A 395 11.51 -7.82 18.82
C HIS A 395 12.34 -6.53 18.99
N LEU A 396 12.67 -5.83 17.90
CA LEU A 396 13.39 -4.54 17.93
C LEU A 396 12.45 -3.36 18.15
N LEU A 397 11.13 -3.58 18.07
CA LEU A 397 10.11 -2.56 18.19
C LEU A 397 10.24 -1.83 19.55
N ASN A 398 10.37 -2.58 20.63
CA ASN A 398 10.51 -2.05 21.99
C ASN A 398 11.72 -1.12 22.18
N GLU A 399 12.74 -1.20 21.32
CA GLU A 399 13.89 -0.33 21.42
C GLU A 399 13.60 1.11 21.00
N PHE A 400 12.64 1.39 20.12
CA PHE A 400 12.44 2.76 19.58
C PHE A 400 10.99 3.24 19.52
N ILE A 401 9.99 2.40 19.84
CA ILE A 401 8.58 2.84 19.85
C ILE A 401 8.34 3.95 20.88
N ASP A 402 8.72 3.73 22.14
CA ASP A 402 8.39 4.65 23.23
C ASP A 402 8.85 6.09 22.95
N PRO A 403 10.10 6.33 22.50
CA PRO A 403 10.56 7.65 22.09
C PRO A 403 9.82 8.20 20.87
N LEU A 404 9.46 7.34 19.90
CA LEU A 404 8.71 7.73 18.71
C LEU A 404 7.30 8.21 19.08
N LEU A 405 6.54 7.42 19.86
CA LEU A 405 5.19 7.78 20.30
C LEU A 405 5.22 9.01 21.21
N SER A 406 6.17 9.07 22.15
CA SER A 406 6.34 10.25 23.00
C SER A 406 6.66 11.51 22.19
N SER A 407 7.46 11.38 21.13
CA SER A 407 7.75 12.49 20.20
C SER A 407 6.54 12.86 19.34
N ALA A 408 5.74 11.87 18.95
CA ALA A 408 4.53 12.02 18.14
C ALA A 408 3.43 12.76 18.91
N LEU A 409 3.29 12.52 20.21
CA LEU A 409 2.37 13.25 21.09
C LEU A 409 2.76 14.73 21.29
N GLN A 410 4.03 15.09 21.08
CA GLN A 410 4.51 16.47 21.18
C GLN A 410 4.31 17.29 19.89
N ILE A 411 3.73 16.68 18.84
CA ILE A 411 3.38 17.41 17.61
C ILE A 411 2.19 18.36 17.92
N PRO A 412 2.30 19.67 17.64
CA PRO A 412 1.21 20.60 17.88
C PRO A 412 0.01 20.31 16.96
N ILE A 413 -1.20 20.43 17.52
CA ILE A 413 -2.48 20.15 16.85
C ILE A 413 -2.75 21.13 15.69
N ALA A 414 -2.16 22.34 15.71
CA ALA A 414 -2.30 23.32 14.65
C ALA A 414 -1.22 23.14 13.56
N PRO A 415 -1.58 23.01 12.27
CA PRO A 415 -0.59 22.92 11.20
C PRO A 415 0.23 24.24 11.13
N PRO A 416 1.54 24.18 10.83
CA PRO A 416 2.32 25.39 10.60
C PRO A 416 1.73 26.16 9.41
N VAL A 417 1.63 27.48 9.57
CA VAL A 417 0.90 28.45 8.69
C VAL A 417 1.38 28.43 7.23
N SER A 418 2.51 27.82 6.92
CA SER A 418 2.92 27.50 5.56
C SER A 418 2.85 25.99 5.34
N THR A 419 1.78 25.46 4.73
CA THR A 419 1.70 24.03 4.33
C THR A 419 2.83 23.71 3.35
N PRO A 420 3.90 23.00 3.74
CA PRO A 420 4.95 22.63 2.80
C PRO A 420 4.43 21.54 1.87
N LYS A 421 5.11 21.33 0.72
CA LYS A 421 4.92 20.14 -0.15
C LYS A 421 5.05 18.81 0.62
N ASP A 422 5.60 18.85 1.83
CA ASP A 422 5.80 17.75 2.77
C ASP A 422 4.49 17.14 3.30
N PHE A 423 3.34 17.82 3.17
CA PHE A 423 2.02 17.28 3.52
C PHE A 423 1.56 16.14 2.59
N ALA A 424 2.17 15.97 1.41
CA ALA A 424 1.92 14.81 0.54
C ALA A 424 2.23 13.46 1.23
N LEU A 425 3.06 13.46 2.29
CA LEU A 425 3.36 12.27 3.11
C LEU A 425 2.14 11.72 3.86
N MET A 426 1.18 12.59 4.20
CA MET A 426 -0.03 12.19 4.93
C MET A 426 -1.06 11.52 4.02
N GLN A 427 -1.04 11.81 2.72
CA GLN A 427 -1.92 11.18 1.73
C GLN A 427 -1.56 9.72 1.43
N SER A 428 -0.69 9.08 2.22
CA SER A 428 -0.22 7.72 1.97
C SER A 428 -0.54 6.78 3.13
N TRP A 429 -1.03 5.58 2.79
CA TRP A 429 -1.32 4.46 3.72
C TRP A 429 -0.26 4.07 4.76
N PRO A 430 1.07 4.15 4.48
CA PRO A 430 2.03 3.42 5.30
C PRO A 430 2.09 3.82 6.79
N TRP A 431 1.78 5.07 7.16
CA TRP A 431 1.77 5.50 8.56
C TRP A 431 0.57 4.94 9.35
N THR A 432 -0.61 4.80 8.75
CA THR A 432 -1.77 4.17 9.42
C THR A 432 -1.52 2.69 9.66
N ASN A 433 -0.95 2.01 8.67
CA ASN A 433 -0.55 0.61 8.79
C ASN A 433 0.51 0.39 9.87
N PHE A 434 1.45 1.32 10.04
CA PHE A 434 2.42 1.27 11.12
C PHE A 434 1.74 1.33 12.49
N LEU A 435 0.84 2.30 12.71
CA LEU A 435 0.13 2.47 13.97
C LEU A 435 -0.81 1.28 14.26
N ALA A 436 -1.53 0.78 13.24
CA ALA A 436 -2.37 -0.40 13.35
C ALA A 436 -1.56 -1.65 13.74
N ASN A 437 -0.40 -1.87 13.11
CA ASN A 437 0.48 -3.00 13.44
C ASN A 437 1.03 -2.91 14.87
N ILE A 438 1.39 -1.71 15.36
CA ILE A 438 1.84 -1.55 16.75
C ILE A 438 0.69 -1.78 17.73
N LEU A 439 -0.52 -1.30 17.41
CA LEU A 439 -1.68 -1.54 18.25
C LEU A 439 -1.97 -3.04 18.37
N GLU A 440 -1.98 -3.77 17.25
CA GLU A 440 -2.17 -5.23 17.26
C GLU A 440 -1.07 -5.92 18.06
N PHE A 441 0.19 -5.50 17.90
CA PHE A 441 1.30 -6.02 18.69
C PHE A 441 1.10 -5.78 20.19
N SER A 442 0.70 -4.56 20.58
CA SER A 442 0.46 -4.21 21.98
C SER A 442 -0.66 -5.05 22.62
N ARG A 443 -1.72 -5.33 21.85
CA ARG A 443 -2.84 -6.19 22.26
C ARG A 443 -2.41 -7.65 22.38
N ALA A 444 -1.73 -8.18 21.37
CA ALA A 444 -1.22 -9.56 21.37
C ALA A 444 -0.21 -9.81 22.51
N GLU A 445 0.57 -8.79 22.88
CA GLU A 445 1.51 -8.88 24.00
C GLU A 445 0.87 -8.61 25.37
N ASN A 446 -0.40 -8.18 25.43
CA ASN A 446 -1.11 -7.72 26.63
C ASN A 446 -0.42 -6.52 27.33
N SER A 447 0.12 -5.58 26.55
CA SER A 447 0.84 -4.41 27.05
C SER A 447 -0.07 -3.17 27.12
N ASN A 448 -0.82 -3.04 28.22
CA ASN A 448 -1.77 -1.94 28.44
C ASN A 448 -1.14 -0.54 28.32
N GLU A 449 0.10 -0.36 28.79
CA GLU A 449 0.79 0.94 28.71
C GLU A 449 1.08 1.34 27.25
N LEU A 450 1.58 0.38 26.46
CA LEU A 450 1.87 0.60 25.04
C LEU A 450 0.59 0.85 24.26
N GLU A 451 -0.46 0.06 24.51
CA GLU A 451 -1.77 0.24 23.89
C GLU A 451 -2.31 1.66 24.14
N ALA A 452 -2.29 2.13 25.40
CA ALA A 452 -2.75 3.47 25.76
C ALA A 452 -1.93 4.58 25.05
N LYS A 453 -0.61 4.44 24.96
CA LYS A 453 0.26 5.40 24.23
C LYS A 453 -0.06 5.43 22.74
N VAL A 454 -0.30 4.27 22.12
CA VAL A 454 -0.65 4.17 20.69
C VAL A 454 -2.02 4.78 20.44
N LEU A 455 -3.02 4.48 21.26
CA LEU A 455 -4.37 5.05 21.14
C LEU A 455 -4.34 6.59 21.26
N ASN A 456 -3.64 7.14 22.26
CA ASN A 456 -3.46 8.59 22.40
C ASN A 456 -2.76 9.20 21.17
N THR A 457 -1.79 8.49 20.59
CA THR A 457 -1.11 8.94 19.38
C THR A 457 -2.08 8.94 18.19
N ILE A 458 -2.90 7.91 18.04
CA ILE A 458 -3.94 7.84 17.00
C ILE A 458 -4.88 9.04 17.14
N GLU A 459 -5.40 9.30 18.34
CA GLU A 459 -6.30 10.43 18.60
C GLU A 459 -5.65 11.78 18.26
N ASN A 460 -4.42 12.02 18.72
CA ASN A 460 -3.71 13.27 18.44
C ASN A 460 -3.54 13.51 16.93
N PHE A 461 -3.22 12.47 16.16
CA PHE A 461 -3.03 12.56 14.70
C PHE A 461 -4.35 12.78 13.95
N VAL A 462 -5.42 12.17 14.45
CA VAL A 462 -6.75 12.25 13.86
C VAL A 462 -7.40 13.62 14.09
N ILE A 463 -7.10 14.30 15.20
CA ILE A 463 -7.65 15.61 15.57
C ILE A 463 -7.03 16.76 14.76
N ILE A 464 -5.83 16.59 14.19
CA ILE A 464 -5.15 17.62 13.39
C ILE A 464 -6.08 18.04 12.23
N PRO A 465 -6.57 19.29 12.20
CA PRO A 465 -7.45 19.78 11.14
C PRO A 465 -6.60 20.06 9.90
N ILE A 466 -6.81 19.30 8.83
CA ILE A 466 -6.02 19.46 7.61
C ILE A 466 -6.92 19.73 6.42
N ASN A 467 -7.33 20.99 6.30
CA ASN A 467 -8.28 21.49 5.30
C ASN A 467 -7.80 21.39 3.84
N ASN A 468 -6.60 20.85 3.57
CA ASN A 468 -5.96 20.82 2.24
C ASN A 468 -5.40 19.43 1.82
N LEU A 469 -5.72 18.34 2.53
CA LEU A 469 -5.31 16.99 2.12
C LEU A 469 -6.45 16.26 1.39
N GLY A 470 -6.14 15.67 0.23
CA GLY A 470 -7.12 14.97 -0.60
C GLY A 470 -7.79 13.76 0.08
N ASP A 471 -8.84 13.27 -0.58
CA ASP A 471 -9.86 12.34 -0.08
C ASP A 471 -9.32 11.07 0.62
N TYR A 472 -8.15 10.57 0.21
CA TYR A 472 -7.55 9.37 0.80
C TYR A 472 -7.10 9.51 2.27
N TYR A 473 -6.71 10.71 2.72
CA TYR A 473 -6.31 10.92 4.13
C TYR A 473 -7.47 10.63 5.08
N ASN A 474 -8.66 11.09 4.71
CA ASN A 474 -9.90 10.91 5.44
C ASN A 474 -10.26 9.42 5.57
N VAL A 475 -10.19 8.67 4.47
CA VAL A 475 -10.41 7.21 4.48
C VAL A 475 -9.43 6.52 5.44
N TYR A 476 -8.14 6.86 5.39
CA TYR A 476 -7.13 6.29 6.25
C TYR A 476 -7.33 6.62 7.74
N LYS A 477 -7.78 7.84 8.03
CA LYS A 477 -8.17 8.29 9.37
C LYS A 477 -9.33 7.48 9.93
N LEU A 478 -10.42 7.31 9.17
CA LEU A 478 -11.59 6.50 9.60
C LEU A 478 -11.20 5.04 9.85
N MET A 479 -10.37 4.49 8.98
CA MET A 479 -9.89 3.12 9.09
C MET A 479 -9.05 2.89 10.36
N LEU A 480 -8.15 3.82 10.68
CA LEU A 480 -7.34 3.73 11.90
C LEU A 480 -8.21 3.86 13.16
N LEU A 481 -9.25 4.69 13.14
CA LEU A 481 -10.23 4.81 14.22
C LEU A 481 -11.07 3.54 14.39
N ALA A 482 -11.47 2.90 13.29
CA ALA A 482 -12.14 1.59 13.30
C ALA A 482 -11.26 0.51 13.92
N ILE A 483 -9.98 0.44 13.55
CA ILE A 483 -9.02 -0.51 14.16
C ILE A 483 -8.76 -0.20 15.65
N ALA A 484 -8.70 1.09 16.00
CA ALA A 484 -8.55 1.55 17.38
C ALA A 484 -9.77 1.21 18.25
N GLY A 485 -10.97 1.14 17.67
CA GLY A 485 -12.23 0.99 18.38
C GLY A 485 -12.74 2.28 19.02
N ASN A 486 -12.36 3.46 18.49
CA ASN A 486 -12.81 4.75 19.03
C ASN A 486 -14.08 5.24 18.30
N GLU A 487 -15.23 4.79 18.80
CA GLU A 487 -16.55 4.95 18.17
C GLU A 487 -17.01 6.41 18.08
N ASN A 488 -16.81 7.20 19.14
CA ASN A 488 -17.21 8.60 19.22
C ASN A 488 -16.45 9.46 18.21
N LEU A 489 -15.12 9.29 18.18
CA LEU A 489 -14.25 10.09 17.33
C LEU A 489 -14.36 9.63 15.87
N PHE A 490 -14.64 8.35 15.62
CA PHE A 490 -15.03 7.83 14.31
C PHE A 490 -16.31 8.49 13.80
N SER A 491 -17.42 8.41 14.56
CA SER A 491 -18.73 8.91 14.13
C SER A 491 -18.73 10.43 13.92
N THR A 492 -18.06 11.16 14.82
CA THR A 492 -17.88 12.61 14.67
C THR A 492 -17.04 12.94 13.43
N SER A 493 -15.92 12.23 13.24
CA SER A 493 -15.06 12.43 12.06
C SER A 493 -15.80 12.12 10.77
N PHE A 494 -16.60 11.06 10.74
CA PHE A 494 -17.41 10.65 9.61
C PHE A 494 -18.41 11.74 9.21
N CYS A 495 -19.14 12.33 10.18
CA CYS A 495 -20.08 13.43 9.89
C CYS A 495 -19.38 14.74 9.48
N THR A 496 -18.19 15.02 10.03
CA THR A 496 -17.42 16.24 9.71
C THR A 496 -16.70 16.18 8.36
N MET A 497 -16.55 14.99 7.77
CA MET A 497 -16.17 14.86 6.37
C MET A 497 -17.30 15.43 5.54
N LYS A 498 -17.27 16.75 5.31
CA LYS A 498 -18.07 17.36 4.26
C LYS A 498 -17.70 16.63 2.99
N ILE A 499 -18.67 15.89 2.47
CA ILE A 499 -18.67 15.37 1.12
C ILE A 499 -18.60 16.63 0.26
N ASP A 500 -17.38 17.04 -0.09
CA ASP A 500 -17.13 18.25 -0.86
C ASP A 500 -17.53 17.90 -2.29
N THR A 501 -18.84 18.05 -2.55
CA THR A 501 -19.56 17.66 -3.76
C THR A 501 -19.07 18.35 -5.03
N SER A 502 -18.05 19.22 -4.92
CA SER A 502 -17.48 19.98 -6.03
C SER A 502 -16.44 19.21 -6.86
N ASN A 503 -15.83 18.15 -6.33
CA ASN A 503 -14.80 17.36 -7.01
C ASN A 503 -15.17 15.87 -7.19
N ILE A 504 -16.45 15.58 -7.47
CA ILE A 504 -16.95 14.22 -7.74
C ILE A 504 -16.46 13.73 -9.12
N ASN A 505 -15.17 13.41 -9.22
CA ASN A 505 -14.67 12.49 -10.23
C ASN A 505 -14.92 11.05 -9.74
N ARG A 506 -16.12 10.55 -10.05
CA ARG A 506 -16.55 9.16 -10.35
C ARG A 506 -16.13 7.92 -9.51
N GLU A 507 -15.30 7.95 -8.46
CA GLU A 507 -14.75 6.67 -7.93
C GLU A 507 -14.75 6.45 -6.40
N LEU A 508 -15.30 7.33 -5.56
CA LEU A 508 -15.16 7.18 -4.10
C LEU A 508 -16.38 6.47 -3.45
N SER A 509 -16.34 5.14 -3.42
CA SER A 509 -17.21 4.25 -2.60
C SER A 509 -16.65 3.98 -1.19
N TYR A 510 -15.53 4.62 -0.84
CA TYR A 510 -14.76 4.27 0.34
C TYR A 510 -15.47 4.61 1.65
N ASP A 511 -16.35 5.62 1.66
CA ASP A 511 -17.10 6.00 2.87
C ASP A 511 -17.98 4.85 3.37
N PHE A 512 -18.66 4.16 2.45
CA PHE A 512 -19.45 2.97 2.79
C PHE A 512 -18.59 1.79 3.19
N SER A 513 -17.44 1.61 2.53
CA SER A 513 -16.49 0.56 2.92
C SER A 513 -15.98 0.78 4.35
N MET A 514 -15.71 2.03 4.74
CA MET A 514 -15.31 2.37 6.11
C MET A 514 -16.44 2.21 7.12
N LEU A 515 -17.68 2.55 6.74
CA LEU A 515 -18.85 2.28 7.56
C LEU A 515 -19.05 0.77 7.76
N MET A 516 -18.90 -0.04 6.71
CA MET A 516 -18.99 -1.50 6.78
C MET A 516 -17.92 -2.11 7.68
N LEU A 517 -16.71 -1.55 7.65
CA LEU A 517 -15.64 -1.92 8.57
C LEU A 517 -16.04 -1.62 10.02
N ALA A 518 -16.50 -0.39 10.28
CA ALA A 518 -16.92 0.04 11.62
C ALA A 518 -18.10 -0.77 12.16
N LEU A 519 -19.07 -1.13 11.32
CA LEU A 519 -20.20 -1.96 11.71
C LEU A 519 -19.82 -3.38 12.13
N SER A 520 -18.56 -3.80 11.95
CA SER A 520 -18.08 -5.09 12.47
C SER A 520 -18.25 -5.13 13.99
N PRO A 521 -18.94 -6.14 14.55
CA PRO A 521 -19.08 -6.30 16.00
C PRO A 521 -17.71 -6.36 16.69
N TYR A 522 -16.66 -6.71 15.94
CA TYR A 522 -15.30 -6.75 16.44
C TYR A 522 -14.64 -5.36 16.52
N TYR A 523 -14.83 -4.50 15.51
CA TYR A 523 -14.14 -3.20 15.46
C TYR A 523 -14.83 -2.18 16.36
N MET A 524 -16.17 -2.13 16.34
CA MET A 524 -16.94 -1.18 17.15
C MET A 524 -18.25 -1.84 17.62
N PRO A 525 -18.19 -2.69 18.66
CA PRO A 525 -19.37 -3.43 19.15
C PRO A 525 -20.52 -2.53 19.60
N ASN A 526 -20.25 -1.30 20.04
CA ASN A 526 -21.23 -0.33 20.55
C ASN A 526 -21.44 0.84 19.58
N ILE A 527 -21.14 0.66 18.29
CA ILE A 527 -21.29 1.72 17.28
C ILE A 527 -22.74 2.21 17.13
N ALA A 528 -23.72 1.37 17.42
CA ALA A 528 -25.14 1.66 17.19
C ALA A 528 -25.69 2.89 17.95
N PRO A 529 -25.53 3.00 19.28
CA PRO A 529 -25.82 4.25 20.01
C PRO A 529 -25.11 5.47 19.44
N THR A 530 -23.87 5.32 19.00
CA THR A 530 -23.04 6.44 18.52
C THR A 530 -23.48 6.93 17.14
N LEU A 531 -23.88 6.01 16.24
CA LEU A 531 -24.50 6.36 14.96
C LEU A 531 -25.78 7.18 15.16
N GLN A 532 -26.56 6.87 16.19
CA GLN A 532 -27.78 7.59 16.55
C GLN A 532 -27.48 8.99 17.10
N ASN A 533 -26.57 9.08 18.07
CA ASN A 533 -26.24 10.35 18.71
C ASN A 533 -25.59 11.37 17.76
N CYS A 534 -24.86 10.89 16.76
CA CYS A 534 -24.16 11.74 15.77
C CYS A 534 -24.94 11.94 14.46
N SER A 535 -26.18 11.46 14.36
CA SER A 535 -27.04 11.53 13.17
C SER A 535 -26.36 11.10 11.85
N VAL A 536 -25.45 10.10 11.95
CA VAL A 536 -24.60 9.65 10.84
C VAL A 536 -25.42 9.21 9.63
N LEU A 537 -26.50 8.45 9.86
CA LEU A 537 -27.35 7.94 8.79
C LEU A 537 -28.20 9.02 8.11
N GLU A 538 -28.56 10.09 8.82
CA GLU A 538 -29.21 11.25 8.21
C GLU A 538 -28.26 12.01 7.29
N CYS A 539 -27.01 12.21 7.73
CA CYS A 539 -25.96 12.81 6.90
C CYS A 539 -25.70 11.98 5.63
N ILE A 540 -25.61 10.65 5.76
CA ILE A 540 -25.41 9.75 4.62
C ILE A 540 -26.61 9.79 3.67
N LEU A 541 -27.84 9.69 4.19
CA LEU A 541 -29.05 9.68 3.36
C LEU A 541 -29.14 10.97 2.52
N ASN A 542 -28.94 12.13 3.16
CA ASN A 542 -28.90 13.42 2.47
C ASN A 542 -27.83 13.46 1.37
N SER A 543 -26.68 12.84 1.58
CA SER A 543 -25.62 12.75 0.57
C SER A 543 -25.98 11.83 -0.59
N VAL A 544 -26.53 10.64 -0.31
CA VAL A 544 -26.93 9.67 -1.34
C VAL A 544 -28.05 10.24 -2.21
N GLU A 545 -28.97 11.01 -1.62
CA GLU A 545 -30.02 11.70 -2.37
C GLU A 545 -29.45 12.77 -3.32
N GLN A 546 -28.37 13.45 -2.93
CA GLN A 546 -27.64 14.39 -3.78
C GLN A 546 -26.80 13.67 -4.87
N ASN A 547 -26.26 12.48 -4.57
CA ASN A 547 -25.42 11.69 -5.45
C ASN A 547 -26.13 10.44 -5.97
N GLN A 548 -26.82 10.58 -7.11
CA GLN A 548 -27.65 9.51 -7.70
C GLN A 548 -26.88 8.42 -8.47
N SER A 549 -25.61 8.19 -8.16
CA SER A 549 -24.83 7.14 -8.84
C SER A 549 -25.24 5.74 -8.34
N LEU A 550 -25.46 4.81 -9.29
CA LEU A 550 -25.91 3.44 -9.01
C LEU A 550 -25.01 2.69 -8.00
N PRO A 551 -23.66 2.76 -8.11
CA PRO A 551 -22.77 2.14 -7.13
C PRO A 551 -22.90 2.66 -5.70
N HIS A 552 -23.09 3.98 -5.57
CA HIS A 552 -23.16 4.65 -4.29
C HIS A 552 -24.46 4.29 -3.56
N ILE A 553 -25.58 4.24 -4.30
CA ILE A 553 -26.87 3.76 -3.79
C ILE A 553 -26.77 2.30 -3.36
N LEU A 554 -26.19 1.43 -4.19
CA LEU A 554 -26.06 0.01 -3.88
C LEU A 554 -25.22 -0.22 -2.61
N SER A 555 -24.08 0.47 -2.49
CA SER A 555 -23.21 0.41 -1.32
C SER A 555 -23.93 0.85 -0.04
N PHE A 556 -24.73 1.92 -0.12
CA PHE A 556 -25.56 2.38 1.00
C PHE A 556 -26.61 1.33 1.39
N LEU A 557 -27.30 0.73 0.42
CA LEU A 557 -28.30 -0.30 0.69
C LEU A 557 -27.67 -1.51 1.38
N ILE A 558 -26.51 -2.00 0.93
CA ILE A 558 -25.81 -3.11 1.60
C ILE A 558 -25.44 -2.70 3.04
N ALA A 559 -24.98 -1.46 3.26
CA ALA A 559 -24.70 -0.97 4.61
C ALA A 559 -25.92 -0.99 5.53
N LEU A 560 -27.10 -0.61 5.02
CA LEU A 560 -28.36 -0.70 5.78
C LEU A 560 -28.73 -2.14 6.14
N ILE A 561 -28.48 -3.11 5.25
CA ILE A 561 -28.68 -4.53 5.55
C ILE A 561 -27.76 -4.97 6.71
N GLU A 562 -26.48 -4.59 6.67
CA GLU A 562 -25.53 -4.92 7.73
C GLU A 562 -25.87 -4.24 9.06
N ILE A 563 -26.35 -2.99 9.04
CA ILE A 563 -26.85 -2.27 10.23
C ILE A 563 -28.05 -3.00 10.84
N ALA A 564 -29.05 -3.34 10.01
CA ALA A 564 -30.27 -3.99 10.47
C ALA A 564 -30.02 -5.37 11.09
N ARG A 565 -28.97 -6.07 10.63
CA ARG A 565 -28.59 -7.37 11.18
C ARG A 565 -27.78 -7.28 12.48
N ARG A 566 -26.91 -6.28 12.60
CA ARG A 566 -25.93 -6.20 13.70
C ARG A 566 -26.37 -5.32 14.86
N THR A 567 -27.39 -4.49 14.64
CA THR A 567 -27.78 -3.46 15.58
C THR A 567 -29.29 -3.35 15.66
N ASP A 568 -29.81 -3.03 16.85
CA ASP A 568 -31.23 -2.68 17.04
C ASP A 568 -31.52 -1.21 16.67
N TYR A 569 -30.66 -0.58 15.87
CA TYR A 569 -30.73 0.86 15.55
C TYR A 569 -32.12 1.26 15.04
N PHE A 570 -32.68 0.50 14.10
CA PHE A 570 -33.98 0.81 13.50
C PHE A 570 -35.17 0.53 14.44
N LEU A 571 -35.02 -0.37 15.40
CA LEU A 571 -36.03 -0.61 16.43
C LEU A 571 -36.11 0.57 17.40
N ASN A 572 -34.95 1.14 17.76
CA ASN A 572 -34.81 2.20 18.75
C ASN A 572 -34.98 3.61 18.16
N SER A 573 -34.65 3.82 16.88
CA SER A 573 -34.68 5.14 16.21
C SER A 573 -35.83 5.27 15.22
N ARG A 574 -37.07 5.35 15.73
CA ARG A 574 -38.28 5.49 14.90
C ARG A 574 -38.36 6.79 14.11
N PHE A 575 -37.62 7.84 14.49
CA PHE A 575 -37.64 9.14 13.81
C PHE A 575 -36.94 9.13 12.45
N PHE A 576 -35.92 8.27 12.26
CA PHE A 576 -35.21 8.14 10.97
C PHE A 576 -35.95 7.24 9.97
N LEU A 577 -36.92 6.45 10.42
CA LEU A 577 -37.63 5.48 9.57
C LEU A 577 -38.41 6.11 8.42
N PRO A 578 -39.21 7.19 8.61
CA PRO A 578 -40.02 7.77 7.54
C PRO A 578 -39.21 8.23 6.31
N PRO A 579 -38.18 9.10 6.43
CA PRO A 579 -37.42 9.55 5.25
C PRO A 579 -36.68 8.38 4.58
N LEU A 580 -36.21 7.41 5.34
CA LEU A 580 -35.56 6.21 4.79
C LEU A 580 -36.55 5.34 4.00
N ILE A 581 -37.76 5.15 4.51
CA ILE A 581 -38.82 4.39 3.81
C ILE A 581 -39.18 5.08 2.49
N ASP A 582 -39.35 6.40 2.50
CA ASP A 582 -39.66 7.17 1.30
C ASP A 582 -38.54 7.01 0.24
N PHE A 583 -37.28 7.08 0.67
CA PHE A 583 -36.12 6.81 -0.18
C PHE A 583 -36.15 5.39 -0.77
N LEU A 584 -36.39 4.36 0.04
CA LEU A 584 -36.42 2.96 -0.41
C LEU A 584 -37.55 2.71 -1.41
N ILE A 585 -38.75 3.23 -1.16
CA ILE A 585 -39.89 3.15 -2.08
C ILE A 585 -39.53 3.83 -3.40
N CYS A 586 -38.88 5.00 -3.36
CA CYS A 586 -38.40 5.69 -4.55
C CYS A 586 -37.43 4.82 -5.35
N GLN A 587 -36.43 4.20 -4.71
CA GLN A 587 -35.48 3.33 -5.42
C GLN A 587 -36.16 2.09 -6.02
N MET A 588 -37.10 1.45 -5.30
CA MET A 588 -37.85 0.29 -5.78
C MET A 588 -38.69 0.59 -7.03
N ASN A 589 -39.19 1.82 -7.16
CA ASN A 589 -40.07 2.24 -8.26
C ASN A 589 -39.30 2.81 -9.47
N THR A 590 -38.09 3.35 -9.27
CA THR A 590 -37.40 4.16 -10.30
C THR A 590 -36.11 3.56 -10.85
N ARG A 591 -35.55 2.51 -10.22
CA ARG A 591 -34.20 1.98 -10.54
C ARG A 591 -34.23 0.59 -11.18
N PRO A 592 -33.15 0.18 -11.88
CA PRO A 592 -33.03 -1.16 -12.48
C PRO A 592 -32.93 -2.29 -11.44
N ASP A 593 -33.11 -3.52 -11.92
CA ASP A 593 -33.35 -4.74 -11.13
C ASP A 593 -32.37 -5.05 -9.98
N PRO A 594 -31.04 -4.81 -10.04
CA PRO A 594 -30.19 -5.09 -8.88
C PRO A 594 -30.47 -4.14 -7.71
N VAL A 595 -30.60 -2.83 -7.96
CA VAL A 595 -30.89 -1.84 -6.92
C VAL A 595 -32.30 -2.01 -6.37
N LYS A 596 -33.28 -2.27 -7.25
CA LYS A 596 -34.66 -2.55 -6.84
C LYS A 596 -34.76 -3.75 -5.90
N THR A 597 -34.11 -4.86 -6.26
CA THR A 597 -34.13 -6.08 -5.45
C THR A 597 -33.46 -5.85 -4.09
N VAL A 598 -32.32 -5.18 -4.06
CA VAL A 598 -31.62 -4.90 -2.79
C VAL A 598 -32.40 -3.90 -1.93
N ALA A 599 -33.04 -2.89 -2.52
CA ALA A 599 -33.92 -1.97 -1.79
C ALA A 599 -35.13 -2.70 -1.18
N GLU A 600 -35.73 -3.66 -1.90
CA GLU A 600 -36.79 -4.54 -1.36
C GLU A 600 -36.27 -5.36 -0.16
N ILE A 601 -35.05 -5.90 -0.25
CA ILE A 601 -34.42 -6.62 0.87
C ILE A 601 -34.26 -5.70 2.08
N VAL A 602 -33.71 -4.49 1.90
CA VAL A 602 -33.50 -3.51 2.98
C VAL A 602 -34.82 -3.12 3.64
N TYR A 603 -35.82 -2.75 2.84
CA TYR A 603 -37.13 -2.32 3.34
C TYR A 603 -37.72 -3.34 4.31
N ASN A 604 -37.64 -4.63 3.97
CA ASN A 604 -38.18 -5.68 4.82
C ASN A 604 -37.26 -6.06 5.99
N ALA A 605 -35.94 -5.99 5.82
CA ALA A 605 -34.98 -6.27 6.89
C ALA A 605 -35.09 -5.26 8.05
N ILE A 606 -35.33 -3.99 7.73
CA ILE A 606 -35.50 -2.90 8.72
C ILE A 606 -36.80 -3.06 9.52
N LEU A 607 -37.86 -3.57 8.89
CA LEU A 607 -39.17 -3.75 9.52
C LEU A 607 -39.28 -5.04 10.34
N THR A 608 -38.52 -6.07 9.98
CA THR A 608 -38.57 -7.39 10.62
C THR A 608 -37.15 -7.96 10.79
N PRO A 609 -36.51 -7.77 11.95
CA PRO A 609 -35.19 -8.36 12.19
C PRO A 609 -35.26 -9.89 12.11
N SER A 610 -34.24 -10.49 11.48
CA SER A 610 -34.15 -11.94 11.30
C SER A 610 -33.25 -12.57 12.35
N ILE A 611 -33.72 -13.64 12.97
CA ILE A 611 -32.96 -14.50 13.90
C ILE A 611 -32.18 -15.57 13.14
N SER A 612 -31.17 -16.13 13.80
CA SER A 612 -30.32 -17.23 13.34
C SER A 612 -31.00 -18.60 13.47
N ASN A 613 -30.47 -19.60 12.75
CA ASN A 613 -30.93 -20.98 12.87
C ASN A 613 -30.66 -21.56 14.29
N GLU A 614 -29.63 -21.08 14.98
CA GLU A 614 -29.37 -21.46 16.38
C GLU A 614 -30.44 -20.93 17.31
N GLU A 615 -30.90 -19.69 17.11
CA GLU A 615 -32.02 -19.12 17.85
C GLU A 615 -33.34 -19.82 17.54
N VAL A 616 -33.55 -20.29 16.31
CA VAL A 616 -34.69 -21.18 15.97
C VAL A 616 -34.59 -22.50 16.73
N LYS A 617 -33.40 -23.11 16.83
CA LYS A 617 -33.20 -24.32 17.64
C LYS A 617 -33.45 -24.05 19.12
N LEU A 618 -32.93 -22.96 19.67
CA LEU A 618 -33.18 -22.54 21.06
C LEU A 618 -34.67 -22.30 21.32
N PHE A 619 -35.37 -21.68 20.36
CA PHE A 619 -36.82 -21.53 20.41
C PHE A 619 -37.52 -22.89 20.48
N ASN A 620 -37.16 -23.83 19.60
CA ASN A 620 -37.75 -25.17 19.58
C ASN A 620 -37.44 -25.98 20.85
N VAL A 621 -36.27 -25.76 21.48
CA VAL A 621 -35.93 -26.35 22.78
C VAL A 621 -36.74 -25.71 23.91
N LYS A 622 -36.91 -24.38 23.88
CA LYS A 622 -37.65 -23.61 24.89
C LYS A 622 -39.16 -23.90 24.85
N TYR A 623 -39.70 -24.20 23.69
CA TYR A 623 -41.14 -24.41 23.46
C TYR A 623 -41.39 -25.80 22.89
N SER A 624 -41.60 -26.78 23.79
CA SER A 624 -41.65 -28.21 23.47
C SER A 624 -42.86 -28.64 22.63
N LYS A 625 -43.94 -27.86 22.60
CA LYS A 625 -45.09 -28.07 21.71
C LYS A 625 -45.13 -26.95 20.69
N SER A 626 -45.16 -27.26 19.40
CA SER A 626 -45.22 -26.27 18.33
C SER A 626 -46.34 -26.52 17.33
N TYR A 627 -46.99 -25.46 16.88
CA TYR A 627 -48.06 -25.49 15.87
C TYR A 627 -47.69 -24.58 14.70
N ASN A 628 -47.68 -25.13 13.49
CA ASN A 628 -47.32 -24.42 12.26
C ASN A 628 -48.57 -24.02 11.47
N PHE A 629 -48.66 -22.75 11.07
CA PHE A 629 -49.76 -22.21 10.27
C PHE A 629 -49.23 -21.42 9.09
N ILE A 630 -50.02 -21.32 8.01
CA ILE A 630 -49.72 -20.42 6.90
C ILE A 630 -50.73 -19.27 6.91
N LEU A 631 -50.24 -18.04 7.03
CA LEU A 631 -51.06 -16.83 6.98
C LEU A 631 -50.39 -15.79 6.10
N ASN A 632 -51.14 -15.23 5.14
CA ASN A 632 -50.65 -14.21 4.19
C ASN A 632 -49.31 -14.57 3.51
N GLY A 633 -49.14 -15.84 3.12
CA GLY A 633 -47.94 -16.33 2.46
C GLY A 633 -46.70 -16.44 3.35
N ARG A 634 -46.87 -16.47 4.68
CA ARG A 634 -45.82 -16.66 5.69
C ARG A 634 -46.11 -17.90 6.52
N ILE A 635 -45.06 -18.53 7.07
CA ILE A 635 -45.22 -19.67 7.98
C ILE A 635 -45.05 -19.19 9.42
N LEU A 636 -46.05 -19.41 10.26
CA LEU A 636 -46.09 -19.02 11.65
C LEU A 636 -45.97 -20.26 12.53
N THR A 637 -44.96 -20.32 13.40
CA THR A 637 -44.83 -21.40 14.39
C THR A 637 -45.12 -20.84 15.77
N PHE A 638 -46.22 -21.27 16.38
CA PHE A 638 -46.50 -20.96 17.77
C PHE A 638 -45.89 -22.05 18.65
N GLY A 639 -44.99 -21.66 19.54
CA GLY A 639 -44.38 -22.53 20.52
C GLY A 639 -45.04 -22.35 21.88
N GLU A 640 -45.57 -23.41 22.48
CA GLU A 640 -46.11 -23.40 23.84
C GLU A 640 -45.12 -24.08 24.79
N ASN A 641 -44.86 -23.42 25.92
CA ASN A 641 -44.10 -24.01 27.01
C ASN A 641 -45.12 -24.42 28.10
N PRO A 642 -45.21 -25.72 28.44
CA PRO A 642 -46.19 -26.20 29.41
C PRO A 642 -45.92 -25.73 30.85
N ASP A 643 -44.69 -25.33 31.17
CA ASP A 643 -44.22 -25.01 32.52
C ASP A 643 -44.27 -23.50 32.86
N CYS A 644 -44.56 -22.62 31.89
CA CYS A 644 -44.62 -21.17 32.13
C CYS A 644 -45.74 -20.48 31.34
N ASN A 645 -46.27 -19.33 31.82
CA ASN A 645 -47.32 -18.53 31.16
C ASN A 645 -46.86 -17.76 29.91
N HIS A 646 -45.81 -18.23 29.25
CA HIS A 646 -45.23 -17.61 28.07
C HIS A 646 -45.40 -18.54 26.88
N PHE A 647 -45.76 -18.00 25.72
CA PHE A 647 -45.70 -18.71 24.45
C PHE A 647 -44.84 -17.92 23.47
N GLY A 648 -44.21 -18.62 22.55
CA GLY A 648 -43.37 -18.05 21.51
C GLY A 648 -44.07 -18.04 20.17
N LEU A 649 -43.67 -17.13 19.28
CA LEU A 649 -44.09 -17.11 17.88
C LEU A 649 -42.87 -16.94 16.98
N LEU A 650 -42.65 -17.87 16.05
CA LEU A 650 -41.76 -17.67 14.91
C LEU A 650 -42.55 -17.26 13.67
N VAL A 651 -42.05 -16.28 12.93
CA VAL A 651 -42.61 -15.81 11.66
C VAL A 651 -41.58 -16.01 10.57
N ARG A 652 -41.81 -16.94 9.65
CA ARG A 652 -40.95 -17.19 8.48
C ARG A 652 -41.51 -16.46 7.27
N GLY A 653 -40.74 -15.52 6.76
CA GLY A 653 -41.07 -14.74 5.57
C GLY A 653 -39.95 -14.81 4.53
N PRO A 654 -40.15 -14.24 3.33
CA PRO A 654 -39.18 -14.36 2.23
C PRO A 654 -37.83 -13.70 2.53
N PHE A 655 -37.75 -12.90 3.60
CA PHE A 655 -36.58 -12.13 4.00
C PHE A 655 -35.84 -12.73 5.21
N GLY A 656 -36.45 -13.68 5.94
CA GLY A 656 -35.86 -14.24 7.16
C GLY A 656 -36.90 -14.81 8.13
N ILE A 657 -36.47 -15.01 9.37
CA ILE A 657 -37.26 -15.59 10.45
C ILE A 657 -37.28 -14.60 11.60
N SER A 658 -38.45 -14.20 12.11
CA SER A 658 -38.54 -13.37 13.32
C SER A 658 -39.07 -14.20 14.48
N SER A 659 -38.56 -13.96 15.70
CA SER A 659 -39.05 -14.59 16.93
C SER A 659 -39.66 -13.56 17.85
N PHE A 660 -40.79 -13.90 18.45
CA PHE A 660 -41.49 -13.10 19.44
C PHE A 660 -41.74 -13.95 20.69
N ASN A 661 -41.41 -13.41 21.86
CA ASN A 661 -41.86 -13.96 23.13
C ASN A 661 -43.14 -13.23 23.54
N ILE A 662 -44.22 -13.97 23.73
CA ILE A 662 -45.51 -13.42 24.10
C ILE A 662 -45.82 -13.88 25.53
N SER A 663 -45.87 -12.90 26.43
CA SER A 663 -46.29 -13.08 27.82
C SER A 663 -47.74 -12.63 27.95
N GLU A 664 -48.57 -13.46 28.57
CA GLU A 664 -49.87 -12.99 29.02
C GLU A 664 -49.66 -11.99 30.15
N ILE A 665 -50.15 -10.75 29.98
CA ILE A 665 -50.17 -9.77 31.06
C ILE A 665 -51.28 -10.22 32.00
N PRO A 666 -50.98 -10.62 33.26
CA PRO A 666 -52.02 -10.96 34.20
C PRO A 666 -52.94 -9.74 34.33
N LYS A 667 -54.26 -9.95 34.20
CA LYS A 667 -55.23 -8.88 34.45
C LYS A 667 -54.84 -8.22 35.78
N PRO A 668 -54.72 -6.88 35.84
CA PRO A 668 -54.55 -6.24 37.14
C PRO A 668 -55.67 -6.77 38.01
N ILE A 669 -55.31 -7.37 39.14
CA ILE A 669 -56.29 -7.73 40.16
C ILE A 669 -57.07 -6.45 40.35
N LYS A 670 -58.35 -6.44 39.97
CA LYS A 670 -59.23 -5.35 40.34
C LYS A 670 -59.15 -5.35 41.85
N GLU A 671 -58.39 -4.44 42.43
CA GLU A 671 -58.60 -4.08 43.81
C GLU A 671 -60.08 -3.77 43.88
N SER A 672 -60.79 -4.53 44.72
CA SER A 672 -62.19 -4.26 45.00
C SER A 672 -62.24 -2.80 45.44
N ILE A 673 -62.69 -1.92 44.55
CA ILE A 673 -63.00 -0.54 44.92
C ILE A 673 -64.00 -0.70 46.06
N SER A 674 -63.62 -0.33 47.28
CA SER A 674 -64.55 -0.39 48.39
C SER A 674 -65.75 0.48 48.01
N GLU A 675 -66.96 -0.07 48.10
CA GLU A 675 -68.21 0.60 47.72
C GLU A 675 -68.36 2.00 48.36
N ASN A 676 -67.62 2.27 49.44
CA ASN A 676 -67.56 3.54 50.16
C ASN A 676 -66.92 4.72 49.37
N THR A 677 -66.46 4.54 48.14
CA THR A 677 -65.85 5.61 47.32
C THR A 677 -66.67 6.04 46.11
N LEU A 678 -67.84 5.45 45.86
CA LEU A 678 -68.75 5.89 44.82
C LEU A 678 -69.64 7.01 45.37
N LYS A 679 -69.54 8.21 44.78
CA LYS A 679 -70.39 9.38 45.12
C LYS A 679 -71.87 9.06 44.88
N ASP A 680 -72.72 9.60 45.75
CA ASP A 680 -74.16 9.39 45.98
C ASP A 680 -75.16 9.47 44.79
N ASN A 681 -74.74 9.29 43.52
CA ASN A 681 -75.62 9.41 42.35
C ASN A 681 -75.43 8.30 41.30
N GLN A 682 -75.12 7.07 41.70
CA GLN A 682 -75.21 5.90 40.81
C GLN A 682 -76.26 4.93 41.34
N LEU A 683 -77.22 4.55 40.49
CA LEU A 683 -78.22 3.52 40.76
C LEU A 683 -77.56 2.26 41.35
N HIS A 684 -77.94 1.89 42.57
CA HIS A 684 -77.49 0.65 43.16
C HIS A 684 -78.24 -0.52 42.51
N ARG A 685 -77.59 -1.67 42.41
CA ARG A 685 -78.17 -2.88 41.81
C ARG A 685 -79.45 -3.35 42.53
N SER A 686 -79.62 -2.94 43.79
CA SER A 686 -80.80 -3.13 44.62
C SER A 686 -82.01 -2.27 44.22
N ASP A 687 -81.78 -1.19 43.47
CA ASP A 687 -82.83 -0.24 43.06
C ASP A 687 -83.49 -0.65 41.73
N ILE A 688 -82.99 -1.71 41.09
CA ILE A 688 -83.54 -2.28 39.86
C ILE A 688 -84.36 -3.51 40.25
N ASN A 689 -85.68 -3.32 40.39
CA ASN A 689 -86.61 -4.43 40.57
C ASN A 689 -86.93 -5.03 39.19
N PHE A 690 -86.43 -6.22 38.90
CA PHE A 690 -86.87 -7.00 37.75
C PHE A 690 -88.13 -7.76 38.13
N ASP A 691 -89.26 -7.47 37.47
CA ASP A 691 -90.42 -8.35 37.54
C ASP A 691 -90.02 -9.76 37.07
N ASP A 692 -90.44 -10.78 37.82
CA ASP A 692 -90.12 -12.21 37.69
C ASP A 692 -90.56 -12.83 36.34
N VAL A 693 -90.01 -12.35 35.23
CA VAL A 693 -90.07 -13.01 33.94
C VAL A 693 -88.63 -13.34 33.55
N ASN A 694 -88.27 -14.61 33.75
CA ASN A 694 -87.00 -15.21 33.31
C ASN A 694 -86.82 -15.04 31.79
N LEU A 695 -86.32 -13.87 31.37
CA LEU A 695 -85.94 -13.57 29.99
C LEU A 695 -84.50 -14.00 29.66
N PHE A 696 -83.74 -14.45 30.66
CA PHE A 696 -82.38 -14.95 30.47
C PHE A 696 -82.26 -16.38 31.00
N LYS A 697 -81.69 -17.27 30.17
CA LYS A 697 -81.34 -18.64 30.57
C LYS A 697 -80.46 -18.59 31.82
N LYS A 698 -80.82 -19.40 32.82
CA LYS A 698 -79.96 -19.69 33.98
C LYS A 698 -78.58 -20.12 33.46
N PHE A 699 -77.54 -19.42 33.90
CA PHE A 699 -76.17 -19.82 33.62
C PHE A 699 -75.88 -21.09 34.41
N GLU A 700 -75.84 -22.23 33.74
CA GLU A 700 -75.25 -23.43 34.32
C GLU A 700 -73.73 -23.27 34.28
N PRO A 701 -73.01 -23.54 35.38
CA PRO A 701 -71.55 -23.55 35.34
C PRO A 701 -71.11 -24.61 34.35
N GLU A 702 -70.51 -24.17 33.24
CA GLU A 702 -69.93 -25.08 32.25
C GLU A 702 -68.94 -25.99 32.97
N THR A 703 -69.13 -27.31 32.79
CA THR A 703 -68.16 -28.36 33.06
C THR A 703 -66.78 -27.96 32.53
N GLU A 704 -65.73 -28.33 33.26
CA GLU A 704 -64.32 -28.08 32.94
C GLU A 704 -64.10 -28.14 31.42
N LYS A 705 -63.96 -26.96 30.80
CA LYS A 705 -63.57 -26.88 29.40
C LYS A 705 -62.17 -27.47 29.31
N PRO A 706 -61.87 -28.34 28.32
CA PRO A 706 -60.52 -28.79 28.07
C PRO A 706 -59.60 -27.57 28.01
N GLU A 707 -58.41 -27.65 28.61
CA GLU A 707 -57.39 -26.59 28.53
C GLU A 707 -57.33 -26.07 27.09
N LYS A 708 -57.87 -24.87 26.87
CA LYS A 708 -57.80 -24.26 25.55
C LYS A 708 -56.33 -23.97 25.29
N SER A 709 -55.79 -24.53 24.21
CA SER A 709 -54.45 -24.15 23.72
C SER A 709 -54.32 -22.62 23.73
N ARG A 710 -53.24 -22.13 24.35
CA ARG A 710 -53.00 -20.69 24.52
C ARG A 710 -52.82 -20.02 23.16
N THR A 711 -52.26 -20.75 22.20
CA THR A 711 -52.19 -20.38 20.78
C THR A 711 -53.57 -20.10 20.20
N ILE A 712 -54.53 -21.00 20.40
CA ILE A 712 -55.92 -20.82 19.92
C ILE A 712 -56.56 -19.61 20.60
N SER A 713 -56.33 -19.43 21.90
CA SER A 713 -56.85 -18.29 22.65
C SER A 713 -56.27 -16.96 22.18
N PHE A 714 -54.97 -16.91 21.85
CA PHE A 714 -54.32 -15.77 21.24
C PHE A 714 -54.86 -15.46 19.85
N LEU A 715 -55.00 -16.48 18.99
CA LEU A 715 -55.57 -16.31 17.65
C LEU A 715 -57.02 -15.80 17.70
N ILE A 716 -57.83 -16.27 18.66
CA ILE A 716 -59.16 -15.73 18.92
C ILE A 716 -59.09 -14.28 19.43
N GLY A 717 -58.19 -13.98 20.36
CA GLY A 717 -58.02 -12.62 20.91
C GLY A 717 -57.55 -11.59 19.86
N THR A 718 -56.78 -12.02 18.86
CA THR A 718 -56.38 -11.19 17.72
C THR A 718 -57.44 -11.09 16.63
N GLY A 719 -58.56 -11.80 16.75
CA GLY A 719 -59.62 -11.84 15.74
C GLY A 719 -59.29 -12.66 14.48
N ILE A 720 -58.19 -13.43 14.50
CA ILE A 720 -57.76 -14.30 13.40
C ILE A 720 -58.63 -15.57 13.34
N VAL A 721 -59.20 -16.00 14.47
CA VAL A 721 -60.09 -17.16 14.58
C VAL A 721 -61.36 -16.77 15.34
N SER A 722 -62.52 -17.27 14.92
CA SER A 722 -63.79 -17.03 15.61
C SER A 722 -63.98 -17.97 16.80
N ALA A 723 -64.57 -17.47 17.89
CA ALA A 723 -64.95 -18.28 19.05
C ALA A 723 -66.18 -19.18 18.78
N ALA A 724 -66.93 -18.91 17.71
CA ALA A 724 -68.06 -19.73 17.28
C ALA A 724 -67.55 -20.92 16.47
N SER A 725 -67.81 -22.13 16.96
CA SER A 725 -67.22 -23.40 16.55
C SER A 725 -67.52 -23.89 15.13
N GLU A 726 -67.96 -23.04 14.20
CA GLU A 726 -68.31 -23.44 12.83
C GLU A 726 -67.76 -22.51 11.72
N ALA A 727 -67.08 -21.41 12.05
CA ALA A 727 -66.46 -20.54 11.05
C ALA A 727 -64.95 -20.36 11.32
N HIS A 728 -64.15 -20.99 10.47
CA HIS A 728 -62.68 -20.85 10.33
C HIS A 728 -61.82 -21.60 11.36
N THR A 729 -61.83 -22.93 11.30
CA THR A 729 -60.71 -23.73 11.81
C THR A 729 -59.50 -23.55 10.91
N ILE A 730 -58.54 -22.72 11.32
CA ILE A 730 -57.19 -22.75 10.73
C ILE A 730 -56.60 -24.12 11.10
N ILE A 731 -56.54 -25.04 10.12
CA ILE A 731 -55.96 -26.36 10.33
C ILE A 731 -54.44 -26.19 10.39
N PRO A 732 -53.76 -26.67 11.45
CA PRO A 732 -52.30 -26.70 11.48
C PRO A 732 -51.75 -27.54 10.33
N MET A 733 -50.54 -27.24 9.88
CA MET A 733 -49.88 -28.02 8.83
C MET A 733 -49.82 -29.50 9.22
N SER A 734 -50.20 -30.40 8.30
CA SER A 734 -50.14 -31.85 8.50
C SER A 734 -48.69 -32.33 8.66
N ASP A 735 -48.48 -33.45 9.36
CA ASP A 735 -47.16 -34.09 9.49
C ASP A 735 -46.53 -34.36 8.10
N GLY A 736 -45.24 -34.02 7.92
CA GLY A 736 -44.46 -34.24 6.69
C GLY A 736 -43.79 -33.00 6.08
N TYR A 737 -44.06 -31.80 6.62
CA TYR A 737 -43.45 -30.55 6.17
C TYR A 737 -42.24 -30.12 7.01
N GLU A 738 -41.90 -30.85 8.06
CA GLU A 738 -40.84 -30.52 9.02
C GLU A 738 -39.49 -30.40 8.31
N ASN A 739 -39.19 -31.33 7.40
CA ASN A 739 -37.97 -31.29 6.59
C ASN A 739 -37.94 -30.06 5.67
N ALA A 740 -39.07 -29.68 5.07
CA ALA A 740 -39.15 -28.52 4.19
C ALA A 740 -39.02 -27.19 4.96
N ILE A 741 -39.59 -27.13 6.17
CA ILE A 741 -39.41 -26.00 7.10
C ILE A 741 -37.94 -25.93 7.55
N GLN A 742 -37.33 -27.06 7.89
CA GLN A 742 -35.92 -27.13 8.28
C GLN A 742 -35.00 -26.73 7.12
N ASP A 743 -35.29 -27.16 5.89
CA ASP A 743 -34.56 -26.77 4.68
C ASP A 743 -34.71 -25.28 4.34
N PHE A 744 -35.85 -24.68 4.71
CA PHE A 744 -36.06 -23.24 4.65
C PHE A 744 -35.24 -22.53 5.73
N ASP A 745 -35.28 -23.01 6.97
CA ASP A 745 -34.55 -22.42 8.10
C ASP A 745 -33.04 -22.46 7.86
N VAL A 746 -32.52 -23.54 7.27
CA VAL A 746 -31.12 -23.64 6.82
C VAL A 746 -30.81 -22.63 5.70
N SER A 747 -31.75 -22.38 4.78
CA SER A 747 -31.57 -21.39 3.71
C SER A 747 -31.56 -19.94 4.18
N CYS A 748 -32.11 -19.68 5.37
CA CYS A 748 -32.00 -18.40 6.07
C CYS A 748 -30.60 -18.16 6.68
N GLY A 749 -29.67 -19.11 6.52
CA GLY A 749 -28.26 -18.98 6.93
C GLY A 749 -27.44 -17.96 6.13
N LEU A 750 -26.15 -17.90 6.45
CA LEU A 750 -25.18 -16.96 5.91
C LEU A 750 -24.75 -17.25 4.45
N ALA A 751 -24.42 -16.19 3.71
CA ALA A 751 -23.77 -16.29 2.41
C ALA A 751 -22.37 -16.90 2.57
N THR A 752 -22.15 -18.08 2.00
CA THR A 752 -20.89 -18.80 2.19
C THR A 752 -19.92 -18.51 1.04
N PHE A 753 -18.68 -18.17 1.38
CA PHE A 753 -17.56 -17.99 0.45
C PHE A 753 -16.45 -18.97 0.83
N GLU A 754 -16.01 -19.77 -0.13
CA GLU A 754 -14.94 -20.75 0.09
C GLU A 754 -13.58 -20.16 -0.31
N ILE A 755 -12.61 -20.24 0.59
CA ILE A 755 -11.26 -19.71 0.42
C ILE A 755 -10.28 -20.87 0.46
N LEU A 756 -9.49 -21.01 -0.61
CA LEU A 756 -8.49 -22.08 -0.70
C LEU A 756 -7.22 -21.70 0.08
N ILE A 757 -6.68 -22.65 0.82
CA ILE A 757 -5.42 -22.54 1.55
C ILE A 757 -4.41 -23.52 0.95
N THR A 758 -3.19 -23.04 0.70
CA THR A 758 -2.03 -23.87 0.35
C THR A 758 -0.83 -23.56 1.25
N HIS A 759 0.18 -24.41 1.20
CA HIS A 759 1.38 -24.34 2.01
C HIS A 759 2.64 -24.37 1.16
N VAL A 760 3.61 -23.51 1.51
CA VAL A 760 4.95 -23.48 0.96
C VAL A 760 5.93 -23.72 2.11
N SER A 761 6.50 -24.92 2.15
CA SER A 761 7.50 -25.32 3.15
C SER A 761 8.87 -24.69 2.84
N ASN A 762 9.77 -24.69 3.82
CA ASN A 762 11.13 -24.16 3.67
C ASN A 762 11.94 -24.80 2.53
N ASN A 763 11.59 -26.03 2.14
CA ASN A 763 12.34 -26.85 1.20
C ASN A 763 11.65 -26.99 -0.16
N SER A 764 10.45 -26.44 -0.34
CA SER A 764 9.68 -26.65 -1.56
C SER A 764 10.09 -25.70 -2.68
N SER A 765 10.18 -26.24 -3.89
CA SER A 765 10.43 -25.46 -5.13
C SER A 765 9.15 -25.21 -5.94
N SER A 766 7.98 -25.57 -5.40
CA SER A 766 6.69 -25.45 -6.10
C SER A 766 5.53 -25.11 -5.14
N PHE A 767 4.49 -24.45 -5.66
CA PHE A 767 3.27 -24.06 -4.92
C PHE A 767 2.29 -25.23 -4.65
N PHE A 768 2.44 -26.35 -5.35
CA PHE A 768 1.46 -27.44 -5.42
C PHE A 768 2.07 -28.83 -5.20
N SER A 769 3.29 -28.92 -4.68
CA SER A 769 3.82 -30.21 -4.24
C SER A 769 2.96 -30.72 -3.09
N GLU A 770 2.65 -32.02 -3.10
CA GLU A 770 1.93 -32.70 -2.00
C GLU A 770 2.44 -32.16 -0.66
N THR A 771 1.50 -31.65 0.14
CA THR A 771 1.75 -30.89 1.35
C THR A 771 2.66 -31.67 2.29
N GLU A 772 3.91 -31.25 2.41
CA GLU A 772 4.75 -31.68 3.54
C GLU A 772 4.19 -30.97 4.77
N VAL A 773 3.23 -31.62 5.45
CA VAL A 773 2.53 -31.07 6.60
C VAL A 773 3.52 -30.80 7.72
N THR A 774 3.76 -29.52 8.03
CA THR A 774 4.62 -29.10 9.14
C THR A 774 3.79 -28.78 10.39
N ASP A 775 4.40 -28.87 11.57
CA ASP A 775 3.76 -28.50 12.85
C ASP A 775 3.27 -27.03 12.85
N ARG A 776 3.99 -26.15 12.17
CA ARG A 776 3.61 -24.74 12.03
C ARG A 776 2.43 -24.55 11.08
N TYR A 777 2.36 -25.30 9.98
CA TYR A 777 1.18 -25.27 9.11
C TYR A 777 -0.05 -25.80 9.84
N ASN A 778 0.06 -26.92 10.56
CA ASN A 778 -1.03 -27.42 11.41
C ASN A 778 -1.47 -26.39 12.44
N LYS A 779 -0.52 -25.70 13.08
CA LYS A 779 -0.86 -24.64 14.04
C LYS A 779 -1.56 -23.45 13.38
N PHE A 780 -1.15 -23.06 12.17
CA PHE A 780 -1.83 -22.04 11.39
C PHE A 780 -3.27 -22.43 11.05
N ILE A 781 -3.50 -23.69 10.64
CA ILE A 781 -4.86 -24.21 10.37
C ILE A 781 -5.71 -24.24 11.65
N GLU A 782 -5.13 -24.56 12.80
CA GLU A 782 -5.81 -24.47 14.10
C GLU A 782 -6.18 -23.02 14.45
N ASP A 783 -5.23 -22.08 14.27
CA ASP A 783 -5.41 -20.67 14.64
C ASP A 783 -6.37 -19.93 13.70
N ILE A 784 -6.39 -20.26 12.40
CA ILE A 784 -7.37 -19.68 11.45
C ILE A 784 -8.78 -20.26 11.64
N GLY A 785 -8.86 -21.52 12.08
CA GLY A 785 -10.12 -22.25 12.22
C GLY A 785 -10.79 -22.60 10.88
N GLY A 786 -11.94 -23.28 10.95
CA GLY A 786 -12.65 -23.75 9.75
C GLY A 786 -13.46 -22.68 9.02
N SER A 787 -13.92 -21.65 9.73
CA SER A 787 -14.67 -20.55 9.12
C SER A 787 -14.76 -19.34 10.03
N TYR A 788 -15.01 -18.17 9.45
CA TYR A 788 -15.28 -16.93 10.20
C TYR A 788 -16.51 -16.21 9.63
N GLU A 789 -17.36 -15.73 10.54
CA GLU A 789 -18.61 -15.04 10.19
C GLU A 789 -18.38 -13.52 10.22
N MET A 790 -18.72 -12.85 9.12
CA MET A 790 -18.64 -11.40 9.00
C MET A 790 -19.91 -10.90 8.32
N GLY A 791 -20.84 -10.40 9.14
CA GLY A 791 -22.10 -9.88 8.64
C GLY A 791 -23.07 -10.94 8.18
N LEU A 792 -23.61 -10.77 6.97
CA LEU A 792 -24.36 -11.81 6.27
C LEU A 792 -23.47 -12.85 5.59
N CYS A 793 -22.13 -12.75 5.72
CA CYS A 793 -21.19 -13.66 5.08
C CYS A 793 -20.54 -14.64 6.06
N LYS A 794 -20.22 -15.83 5.57
CA LYS A 794 -19.41 -16.85 6.22
C LYS A 794 -18.26 -17.22 5.29
N PHE A 795 -17.03 -16.97 5.72
CA PHE A 795 -15.83 -17.31 4.97
C PHE A 795 -15.31 -18.66 5.47
N VAL A 796 -15.28 -19.66 4.61
CA VAL A 796 -14.87 -21.04 4.93
C VAL A 796 -13.47 -21.27 4.38
N PHE A 797 -12.57 -21.66 5.28
CA PHE A 797 -11.16 -21.86 4.98
C PHE A 797 -10.90 -23.35 4.72
N SER A 798 -10.49 -23.70 3.50
CA SER A 798 -10.32 -25.10 3.07
C SER A 798 -8.93 -25.34 2.50
N ASP A 799 -8.27 -26.41 2.95
CA ASP A 799 -7.00 -26.92 2.42
C ASP A 799 -7.19 -27.94 1.28
N LYS A 800 -8.44 -28.23 0.89
CA LYS A 800 -8.77 -29.21 -0.15
C LYS A 800 -8.82 -28.56 -1.54
N PHE A 801 -7.98 -29.04 -2.46
CA PHE A 801 -7.84 -28.57 -3.85
C PHE A 801 -9.08 -28.68 -4.76
N ASN A 802 -10.18 -29.26 -4.28
CA ASN A 802 -11.42 -29.40 -5.06
C ASN A 802 -12.30 -28.13 -5.06
N VAL A 803 -11.82 -27.03 -4.49
CA VAL A 803 -12.55 -25.76 -4.38
C VAL A 803 -12.16 -24.84 -5.55
N SER A 804 -13.12 -24.50 -6.41
CA SER A 804 -13.00 -23.39 -7.36
C SER A 804 -13.25 -22.08 -6.61
N GLY A 805 -12.20 -21.30 -6.34
CA GLY A 805 -12.32 -20.02 -5.64
C GLY A 805 -11.47 -18.93 -6.29
N ASP A 806 -11.91 -17.68 -6.16
CA ASP A 806 -11.25 -16.49 -6.70
C ASP A 806 -10.02 -16.06 -5.86
N ILE A 807 -9.93 -16.56 -4.62
CA ILE A 807 -8.92 -16.18 -3.62
C ILE A 807 -8.10 -17.40 -3.18
N LEU A 808 -6.78 -17.25 -3.18
CA LEU A 808 -5.82 -18.22 -2.63
C LEU A 808 -5.07 -17.63 -1.43
N VAL A 809 -5.13 -18.31 -0.29
CA VAL A 809 -4.29 -18.03 0.88
C VAL A 809 -3.08 -18.97 0.87
N ILE A 810 -1.87 -18.43 0.95
CA ILE A 810 -0.62 -19.18 0.95
C ILE A 810 0.03 -19.04 2.33
N PHE A 811 0.14 -20.12 3.08
CA PHE A 811 0.99 -20.16 4.26
C PHE A 811 2.44 -20.42 3.84
N ASN A 812 3.30 -19.42 4.00
CA ASN A 812 4.68 -19.41 3.52
C ASN A 812 5.66 -19.38 4.70
N GLU A 813 6.32 -20.53 4.92
CA GLU A 813 7.29 -20.70 5.99
C GLU A 813 8.71 -20.26 5.62
N SER A 814 9.00 -20.19 4.31
CA SER A 814 10.36 -20.01 3.77
C SER A 814 11.02 -18.68 4.12
N ASP A 815 10.30 -17.74 4.74
CA ASP A 815 10.66 -16.32 4.91
C ASP A 815 11.06 -15.61 3.60
N GLN A 816 10.76 -16.20 2.44
CA GLN A 816 11.13 -15.67 1.13
C GLN A 816 9.93 -15.02 0.45
N LYS A 817 10.17 -13.90 -0.23
CA LYS A 817 9.12 -13.16 -0.91
C LYS A 817 8.74 -13.87 -2.21
N LEU A 818 7.45 -14.17 -2.36
CA LEU A 818 6.89 -14.73 -3.58
C LEU A 818 7.20 -13.85 -4.80
N ASN A 819 7.62 -14.48 -5.89
CA ASN A 819 7.86 -13.80 -7.15
C ASN A 819 6.52 -13.36 -7.76
N THR A 820 6.34 -12.04 -7.88
CA THR A 820 5.14 -11.44 -8.48
C THR A 820 4.98 -11.80 -9.96
N LYS A 821 5.97 -12.40 -10.64
CA LYS A 821 5.76 -12.92 -12.01
C LYS A 821 4.94 -14.21 -12.08
N PHE A 822 4.78 -14.95 -10.97
CA PHE A 822 3.80 -16.05 -10.88
C PHE A 822 2.35 -15.54 -11.05
N GLN A 823 2.12 -14.22 -10.87
CA GLN A 823 0.83 -13.56 -11.13
C GLN A 823 0.39 -13.67 -12.59
N GLU A 824 1.32 -13.83 -13.54
CA GLU A 824 0.99 -13.91 -14.98
C GLU A 824 0.37 -15.27 -15.36
N ILE A 825 0.51 -16.29 -14.50
CA ILE A 825 0.11 -17.68 -14.77
C ILE A 825 -1.01 -18.16 -13.84
N SER A 826 -1.20 -17.50 -12.68
CA SER A 826 -2.22 -17.81 -11.67
C SER A 826 -3.65 -17.75 -12.22
N GLN A 827 -4.51 -18.67 -11.76
CA GLN A 827 -5.96 -18.67 -12.01
C GLN A 827 -6.76 -17.88 -10.95
N TYR A 828 -6.11 -17.51 -9.84
CA TYR A 828 -6.72 -16.75 -8.75
C TYR A 828 -6.56 -15.26 -9.00
N ASP A 829 -7.61 -14.51 -8.69
CA ASP A 829 -7.62 -13.05 -8.80
C ASP A 829 -6.84 -12.40 -7.64
N ILE A 830 -6.91 -12.99 -6.45
CA ILE A 830 -6.16 -12.54 -5.27
C ILE A 830 -5.36 -13.68 -4.65
N ILE A 831 -4.10 -13.38 -4.35
CA ILE A 831 -3.25 -14.22 -3.52
C ILE A 831 -2.94 -13.49 -2.21
N ILE A 832 -3.25 -14.12 -1.08
CA ILE A 832 -2.93 -13.65 0.26
C ILE A 832 -1.78 -14.48 0.81
N ASN A 833 -0.59 -13.91 0.93
CA ASN A 833 0.56 -14.59 1.50
C ASN A 833 0.64 -14.32 3.01
N VAL A 834 0.59 -15.40 3.80
CA VAL A 834 0.66 -15.41 5.26
C VAL A 834 1.95 -16.09 5.69
N SER A 835 2.78 -15.42 6.49
CA SER A 835 4.04 -15.98 7.01
C SER A 835 4.07 -15.87 8.53
N PRO A 836 4.63 -16.84 9.27
CA PRO A 836 4.77 -16.75 10.72
C PRO A 836 5.78 -15.65 11.08
N LEU A 837 5.45 -14.82 12.07
CA LEU A 837 6.29 -13.70 12.50
C LEU A 837 7.46 -14.15 13.38
N TYR A 838 7.25 -15.20 14.19
CA TYR A 838 8.24 -15.74 15.12
C TYR A 838 8.83 -17.06 14.61
N GLN A 839 10.14 -17.23 14.75
CA GLN A 839 10.84 -18.45 14.36
C GLN A 839 10.72 -19.59 15.38
N THR A 840 10.34 -19.32 16.63
CA THR A 840 10.19 -20.34 17.67
C THR A 840 8.72 -20.59 17.98
N LEU A 841 8.32 -21.87 17.96
CA LEU A 841 7.03 -22.38 18.45
C LEU A 841 6.98 -22.36 19.98
N THR A 842 7.15 -21.20 20.62
CA THR A 842 6.84 -21.05 22.05
C THR A 842 5.37 -20.70 22.15
N LYS A 843 4.59 -21.66 22.67
CA LYS A 843 3.12 -21.65 22.73
C LYS A 843 2.58 -20.34 23.33
N ASP A 844 1.45 -19.90 22.76
CA ASP A 844 0.51 -18.85 23.20
C ASP A 844 0.50 -17.51 22.45
N LYS A 845 1.59 -17.11 21.77
CA LYS A 845 1.69 -15.79 21.09
C LYS A 845 2.12 -15.88 19.61
N MET A 846 1.51 -16.78 18.85
CA MET A 846 1.71 -16.82 17.39
C MET A 846 1.16 -15.54 16.76
N MET A 847 2.01 -14.85 16.00
CA MET A 847 1.64 -13.73 15.16
C MET A 847 1.99 -14.04 13.71
N TYR A 848 1.21 -13.47 12.81
CA TYR A 848 1.23 -13.75 11.39
C TYR A 848 1.41 -12.46 10.62
N GLN A 849 2.27 -12.52 9.62
CA GLN A 849 2.53 -11.48 8.65
C GLN A 849 1.67 -11.75 7.40
N ILE A 850 0.67 -10.91 7.13
CA ILE A 850 -0.24 -11.01 6.00
C ILE A 850 0.16 -10.00 4.92
N SER A 851 0.23 -10.44 3.67
CA SER A 851 0.60 -9.59 2.53
C SER A 851 -0.24 -9.91 1.30
N LEU A 852 -0.73 -8.85 0.65
CA LEU A 852 -1.62 -8.97 -0.51
C LEU A 852 -0.85 -8.89 -1.83
N ILE A 853 -1.20 -9.83 -2.72
CA ILE A 853 -0.65 -10.00 -4.05
C ILE A 853 -1.85 -10.06 -5.00
N ASN A 854 -2.27 -8.89 -5.51
CA ASN A 854 -3.28 -8.81 -6.56
C ASN A 854 -2.74 -9.46 -7.84
N CYS A 855 -3.53 -10.34 -8.45
CA CYS A 855 -3.25 -10.91 -9.76
C CYS A 855 -4.08 -10.14 -10.78
N HIS A 856 -3.49 -9.79 -11.92
CA HIS A 856 -4.26 -9.23 -13.01
C HIS A 856 -5.14 -10.34 -13.59
N PRO A 857 -6.47 -10.14 -13.75
CA PRO A 857 -7.26 -11.08 -14.53
C PRO A 857 -6.64 -11.17 -15.93
N ARG A 858 -6.54 -12.38 -16.48
CA ARG A 858 -5.96 -12.62 -17.81
C ARG A 858 -6.64 -11.68 -18.83
N GLU A 859 -5.89 -10.71 -19.34
CA GLU A 859 -6.29 -9.95 -20.54
C GLU A 859 -6.24 -10.91 -21.74
N THR A 860 -7.33 -11.66 -21.99
CA THR A 860 -7.57 -12.23 -23.31
C THR A 860 -8.13 -11.15 -24.23
N TYR A 861 -7.35 -10.13 -24.59
CA TYR A 861 -7.63 -9.31 -25.77
C TYR A 861 -6.34 -8.83 -26.44
N THR A 862 -6.12 -9.33 -27.65
CA THR A 862 -5.33 -8.68 -28.69
C THR A 862 -5.99 -7.33 -29.04
N SER A 863 -5.54 -6.23 -28.44
CA SER A 863 -5.82 -4.91 -28.99
C SER A 863 -4.63 -3.97 -28.79
N THR A 864 -4.05 -3.59 -29.93
CA THR A 864 -3.02 -2.58 -30.09
C THR A 864 -3.58 -1.19 -29.81
N SER A 865 -3.58 -0.76 -28.56
CA SER A 865 -3.53 0.68 -28.22
C SER A 865 -2.92 0.86 -26.83
N SER A 866 -1.68 1.34 -26.84
CA SER A 866 -0.95 1.81 -25.66
C SER A 866 -1.69 2.97 -24.99
N THR A 867 -1.54 3.05 -23.66
CA THR A 867 -1.97 4.11 -22.73
C THR A 867 -3.38 3.98 -22.15
N ASP A 868 -3.60 2.96 -21.32
CA ASP A 868 -3.82 3.23 -19.89
C ASP A 868 -3.52 1.94 -19.11
N LYS A 869 -2.46 1.97 -18.29
CA LYS A 869 -2.20 0.89 -17.35
C LYS A 869 -3.33 0.93 -16.34
N SER A 870 -4.19 -0.10 -16.36
CA SER A 870 -5.27 -0.30 -15.40
C SER A 870 -4.78 0.03 -13.99
N LYS A 871 -5.30 1.12 -13.43
CA LYS A 871 -5.12 1.43 -12.01
C LYS A 871 -5.88 0.34 -11.27
N THR A 872 -5.17 -0.62 -10.71
CA THR A 872 -5.77 -1.57 -9.78
C THR A 872 -6.39 -0.78 -8.64
N LEU A 873 -7.69 -0.94 -8.41
CA LEU A 873 -8.32 -0.39 -7.22
C LEU A 873 -7.63 -1.05 -6.02
N PRO A 874 -7.12 -0.27 -5.06
CA PRO A 874 -6.60 -0.82 -3.82
C PRO A 874 -7.75 -1.51 -3.08
N LEU A 875 -7.62 -2.80 -2.75
CA LEU A 875 -8.52 -3.43 -1.77
C LEU A 875 -8.39 -2.66 -0.46
N PHE A 876 -9.34 -1.80 -0.14
CA PHE A 876 -9.37 -1.17 1.16
C PHE A 876 -9.94 -2.14 2.20
N PRO A 877 -9.40 -2.23 3.42
CA PRO A 877 -8.40 -1.36 4.03
C PRO A 877 -6.97 -1.94 3.95
N PHE A 878 -6.53 -2.61 2.90
CA PHE A 878 -5.21 -3.24 2.88
C PHE A 878 -4.51 -3.02 1.53
N ALA A 879 -3.68 -1.98 1.46
CA ALA A 879 -3.02 -1.61 0.21
C ALA A 879 -2.09 -2.71 -0.35
N GLU A 880 -2.05 -2.87 -1.67
CA GLU A 880 -1.17 -3.81 -2.36
C GLU A 880 0.30 -3.72 -1.90
N LYS A 881 0.98 -4.88 -1.78
CA LYS A 881 2.41 -4.98 -1.43
C LYS A 881 2.76 -4.43 -0.04
N LYS A 882 1.76 -4.19 0.81
CA LYS A 882 1.92 -3.82 2.23
C LYS A 882 1.61 -5.00 3.13
N THR A 883 2.12 -4.89 4.34
CA THR A 883 2.17 -5.97 5.31
C THR A 883 1.32 -5.63 6.52
N VAL A 884 0.39 -6.50 6.86
CA VAL A 884 -0.48 -6.40 8.04
C VAL A 884 -0.05 -7.47 9.02
N ILE A 885 -0.04 -7.14 10.31
CA ILE A 885 0.20 -8.12 11.36
C ILE A 885 -1.15 -8.55 11.94
N ALA A 886 -1.31 -9.86 12.17
CA ALA A 886 -2.45 -10.42 12.88
C ALA A 886 -1.98 -11.41 13.93
N SER A 887 -2.58 -11.39 15.11
CA SER A 887 -2.42 -12.42 16.14
C SER A 887 -3.31 -13.62 15.86
N LYS A 888 -3.18 -14.70 16.64
CA LYS A 888 -4.06 -15.87 16.53
C LYS A 888 -5.54 -15.48 16.70
N GLU A 889 -5.84 -14.52 17.58
CA GLU A 889 -7.21 -14.05 17.84
C GLU A 889 -7.78 -13.26 16.67
N THR A 890 -6.93 -12.68 15.82
CA THR A 890 -7.33 -11.72 14.79
C THR A 890 -7.06 -12.19 13.37
N LEU A 891 -6.39 -13.32 13.19
CA LEU A 891 -6.01 -13.88 11.90
C LEU A 891 -7.23 -14.15 10.99
N SER A 892 -8.14 -15.01 11.45
CA SER A 892 -9.35 -15.41 10.72
C SER A 892 -10.23 -14.20 10.37
N ARG A 893 -10.34 -13.25 11.30
CA ARG A 893 -11.00 -11.96 11.09
C ARG A 893 -10.35 -11.15 9.99
N THR A 894 -9.03 -10.97 10.06
CA THR A 894 -8.29 -10.11 9.13
C THR A 894 -8.40 -10.64 7.71
N LEU A 895 -8.22 -11.95 7.53
CA LEU A 895 -8.40 -12.63 6.25
C LEU A 895 -9.84 -12.50 5.73
N SER A 896 -10.83 -12.70 6.59
CA SER A 896 -12.25 -12.55 6.21
C SER A 896 -12.61 -11.11 5.87
N SER A 897 -12.02 -10.12 6.55
CA SER A 897 -12.21 -8.70 6.23
C SER A 897 -11.68 -8.38 4.84
N ILE A 898 -10.46 -8.85 4.50
CA ILE A 898 -9.90 -8.72 3.16
C ILE A 898 -10.87 -9.31 2.12
N CYS A 899 -11.37 -10.52 2.35
CA CYS A 899 -12.28 -11.19 1.43
C CYS A 899 -13.62 -10.47 1.30
N PHE A 900 -14.18 -9.97 2.41
CA PHE A 900 -15.43 -9.22 2.41
C PHE A 900 -15.34 -7.95 1.57
N PHE A 901 -14.26 -7.18 1.71
CA PHE A 901 -14.05 -5.98 0.89
C PHE A 901 -13.76 -6.31 -0.56
N TYR A 902 -13.02 -7.39 -0.84
CA TYR A 902 -12.79 -7.88 -2.20
C TYR A 902 -14.11 -8.10 -2.96
N TYR A 903 -15.01 -8.87 -2.35
CA TYR A 903 -16.30 -9.18 -2.95
C TYR A 903 -17.26 -7.97 -2.97
N GLY A 904 -17.00 -6.93 -2.17
CA GLY A 904 -17.76 -5.69 -2.11
C GLY A 904 -17.37 -4.64 -3.17
N GLU A 905 -16.09 -4.51 -3.52
CA GLU A 905 -15.57 -3.44 -4.39
C GLU A 905 -16.04 -3.51 -5.86
N GLU A 906 -16.38 -4.68 -6.40
CA GLU A 906 -16.83 -4.80 -7.80
C GLU A 906 -18.33 -4.55 -8.02
N SER A 907 -19.10 -4.36 -6.96
CA SER A 907 -20.49 -3.87 -7.06
C SER A 907 -20.62 -2.47 -7.71
N ILE A 908 -19.47 -1.85 -8.01
CA ILE A 908 -19.31 -0.47 -8.48
C ILE A 908 -19.06 -0.37 -9.98
N ILE A 909 -18.68 -1.46 -10.66
CA ILE A 909 -18.42 -1.46 -12.10
C ILE A 909 -19.33 -2.47 -12.79
N PRO A 910 -20.38 -2.03 -13.52
CA PRO A 910 -21.15 -2.93 -14.37
C PRO A 910 -20.29 -3.28 -15.58
N THR A 911 -19.45 -4.31 -15.47
CA THR A 911 -18.84 -4.92 -16.66
C THR A 911 -19.57 -6.21 -16.97
N GLU A 912 -20.02 -6.33 -18.22
CA GLU A 912 -20.69 -7.51 -18.78
C GLU A 912 -19.78 -8.75 -18.88
N ASN A 913 -18.64 -8.77 -18.17
CA ASN A 913 -17.66 -9.84 -18.27
C ASN A 913 -17.93 -10.96 -17.25
N GLN A 914 -18.19 -12.13 -17.81
CA GLN A 914 -18.56 -13.39 -17.18
C GLN A 914 -17.47 -13.88 -16.19
N GLY A 915 -17.88 -14.26 -14.97
CA GLY A 915 -17.15 -15.24 -14.16
C GLY A 915 -17.07 -15.00 -12.64
N LYS A 916 -17.08 -13.75 -12.17
CA LYS A 916 -16.77 -13.43 -10.77
C LYS A 916 -18.02 -13.24 -9.90
N VAL A 917 -17.99 -13.78 -8.68
CA VAL A 917 -19.12 -13.73 -7.73
C VAL A 917 -19.03 -12.48 -6.87
N SER A 918 -19.97 -11.53 -6.98
CA SER A 918 -20.00 -10.34 -6.11
C SER A 918 -20.81 -10.55 -4.82
N LEU A 919 -20.56 -9.70 -3.80
CA LEU A 919 -21.34 -9.69 -2.56
C LEU A 919 -22.85 -9.47 -2.82
N THR A 920 -23.16 -8.52 -3.70
CA THR A 920 -24.53 -8.20 -4.12
C THR A 920 -25.22 -9.40 -4.75
N ASP A 921 -24.53 -10.10 -5.66
CA ASP A 921 -25.10 -11.26 -6.35
C ASP A 921 -25.42 -12.37 -5.36
N LYS A 922 -24.55 -12.59 -4.37
CA LYS A 922 -24.78 -13.61 -3.33
C LYS A 922 -25.97 -13.27 -2.44
N TYR A 923 -26.17 -12.00 -2.10
CA TYR A 923 -27.33 -11.57 -1.32
C TYR A 923 -28.63 -11.71 -2.12
N ILE A 924 -28.62 -11.33 -3.39
CA ILE A 924 -29.76 -11.49 -4.31
C ILE A 924 -30.06 -12.98 -4.53
N GLU A 925 -29.05 -13.83 -4.73
CA GLU A 925 -29.20 -15.28 -4.91
C GLU A 925 -29.84 -15.93 -3.69
N LEU A 926 -29.32 -15.63 -2.49
CA LEU A 926 -29.92 -16.11 -1.24
C LEU A 926 -31.37 -15.68 -1.09
N PHE A 927 -31.67 -14.42 -1.36
CA PHE A 927 -33.04 -13.91 -1.29
C PHE A 927 -33.96 -14.62 -2.28
N LYS A 928 -33.56 -14.75 -3.55
CA LYS A 928 -34.35 -15.45 -4.58
C LYS A 928 -34.56 -16.93 -4.20
N ALA A 929 -33.53 -17.59 -3.67
CA ALA A 929 -33.61 -18.97 -3.22
C ALA A 929 -34.59 -19.13 -2.03
N ARG A 930 -34.52 -18.25 -1.02
CA ARG A 930 -35.44 -18.22 0.13
C ARG A 930 -36.88 -17.97 -0.30
N LYS A 931 -37.11 -16.95 -1.13
CA LYS A 931 -38.44 -16.61 -1.67
C LYS A 931 -39.02 -17.78 -2.46
N SER A 932 -38.21 -18.43 -3.30
CA SER A 932 -38.64 -19.62 -4.06
C SER A 932 -38.98 -20.80 -3.14
N LYS A 933 -38.14 -21.09 -2.13
CA LYS A 933 -38.41 -22.16 -1.14
C LYS A 933 -39.69 -21.89 -0.35
N LEU A 934 -39.87 -20.67 0.16
CA LEU A 934 -41.09 -20.28 0.87
C LEU A 934 -42.32 -20.41 -0.03
N GLN A 935 -42.26 -19.91 -1.26
CA GLN A 935 -43.35 -20.02 -2.24
C GLN A 935 -43.69 -21.49 -2.54
N LYS A 936 -42.69 -22.38 -2.64
CA LYS A 936 -42.94 -23.82 -2.80
C LYS A 936 -43.70 -24.41 -1.61
N ILE A 937 -43.29 -24.09 -0.38
CA ILE A 937 -43.96 -24.58 0.84
C ILE A 937 -45.40 -24.05 0.90
N VAL A 938 -45.57 -22.73 0.71
CA VAL A 938 -46.87 -22.06 0.72
C VAL A 938 -47.78 -22.61 -0.39
N ASN A 939 -47.29 -22.74 -1.63
CA ASN A 939 -48.10 -23.24 -2.75
C ASN A 939 -48.45 -24.72 -2.65
N ASN A 940 -47.57 -25.54 -2.06
CA ASN A 940 -47.86 -26.95 -1.85
C ASN A 940 -48.94 -27.13 -0.78
N TYR A 941 -48.94 -26.30 0.25
CA TYR A 941 -49.93 -26.35 1.33
C TYR A 941 -51.24 -25.63 0.99
N SER A 942 -51.21 -24.50 0.27
CA SER A 942 -52.42 -23.77 -0.15
C SER A 942 -53.26 -24.58 -1.15
N LYS A 943 -52.63 -25.46 -1.95
CA LYS A 943 -53.33 -26.49 -2.74
C LYS A 943 -54.09 -27.53 -1.88
N HIS A 944 -53.86 -27.59 -0.58
CA HIS A 944 -54.56 -28.46 0.37
C HIS A 944 -55.52 -27.69 1.30
N GLN A 945 -55.56 -26.36 1.17
CA GLN A 945 -56.49 -25.48 1.88
C GLN A 945 -57.02 -24.42 0.89
N ASP A 946 -58.02 -24.79 0.10
CA ASP A 946 -58.88 -23.84 -0.63
C ASP A 946 -59.75 -23.04 0.37
N ILE A 947 -59.12 -22.22 1.22
CA ILE A 947 -59.81 -21.33 2.15
C ILE A 947 -60.09 -19.97 1.47
N LEU A 948 -59.34 -19.60 0.43
CA LEU A 948 -59.52 -18.32 -0.26
C LEU A 948 -60.64 -18.32 -1.31
N LEU A 949 -61.09 -19.49 -1.80
CA LEU A 949 -62.30 -19.55 -2.64
C LEU A 949 -63.58 -19.19 -1.86
N THR A 950 -63.54 -19.21 -0.52
CA THR A 950 -64.72 -18.91 0.31
C THR A 950 -64.80 -17.45 0.78
N LEU A 951 -63.77 -16.62 0.55
CA LEU A 951 -63.74 -15.21 0.97
C LEU A 951 -64.11 -14.21 -0.14
N VAL A 952 -64.21 -14.66 -1.39
CA VAL A 952 -64.53 -13.79 -2.55
C VAL A 952 -65.98 -13.96 -3.05
N GLU A 953 -66.73 -14.95 -2.56
CA GLU A 953 -68.16 -15.14 -2.87
C GLU A 953 -69.10 -14.78 -1.70
N GLN A 954 -68.85 -13.65 -1.02
CA GLN A 954 -69.87 -12.97 -0.20
C GLN A 954 -70.01 -11.49 -0.58
#